data_AF-A0A2V8SMK7-F1
#
_entry.id   AF-A0A2V8SMK7-F1
#
_cell.length_a   1.000
_cell.length_b   1.000
_cell.length_c   1.000
_cell.angle_alpha   90.00
_cell.angle_beta   90.00
_cell.angle_gamma   90.00
#
_symmetry.space_group_name_H-M   'P 1'
#
loop_
_entity.id
_entity.type
_entity.pdbx_description
1 polymer ?
#
loop_
_entity_poly.entity_id
_entity_poly.type
_entity_poly.pdbx_seq_one_letter_code
_entity_poly.pdbx_strand_id
1 'polypeptide(L)'
;MRKAFISSLVVSIVVFSLPIVPIAQMSRPVSLRGAGPVRTSVFLRDLSGSSVTENSDLYSTEAKKVATVVTKAAMKSPIVIDQTGNDREIMMAAVAAKISSIAPEKRVLSIDWTGLFEQARSEKEVDAAVSEILLQAEASKGSDILYIDDVAIFSIDRPLLGKRIAQQFYEAIVDGRVRILAGTNSEYFADRLSTDPKLKSRLTRIDIDDEDPFVGDKLSPDLRALVGAADAHKKVRVILQSEDINNAALRRVLEANSVQIESRAENLDMLVVSVLPRVAEEIASVAGVKHLSLDRELNNLGHIEKTTGAALARTVAQGLNVSLLGMGILNTSVELDGAGIGIAIVDSSIRENHRSFVNSSGARRVVQRANFTSDDHIDVDEFGHGTHVASLAAGSSGANLNLGDGSYISQYEGVASGAKIINVRVLDDNGIGSSARLISALNWILANRATNNIRVVNLSLGAPAVETWRNDPLCRAVRQLTAVGIVVVAAAGNNGKTASGQKIYGAIHSPGNDPTVITVGAANTFGTDARNDDGVTTFSSRGPTRSYWTDANGAKHFDHLIKPDLVAPGNWIIGAESPSNQIATENQELEVDNNADNTRKMMYMSGTSMATPIVSGAAALLLQANPKLTSNMVKMILQYTAQPLAGFNTLEQGAGELNIEGAARLAFMIRQNLPTPTPQGTSMLTSSTLPVHSSTISGTKFQWAGGILPSYGAVTGTSLITKYQKVYDNGQFFPDALTVTQTGTIAANGLLISDGLLISDGLLISDGTILNSNASPNGYQTMTWGDPIGASGLLISDNFSMADNSAIADGLLISDGLLISDGLLISDGTTSMTNRIFARGDATVRMH
;
A
#
# COMPACT_ATOMS: atom_id res chain seq x y z
N MET A 1 66.08 19.08 -9.54
CA MET A 1 65.49 20.45 -9.64
C MET A 1 64.98 20.61 -11.07
N ARG A 2 63.84 21.25 -11.38
CA ARG A 2 62.76 21.84 -10.58
C ARG A 2 61.46 21.79 -11.43
N LYS A 3 60.34 21.51 -10.76
CA LYS A 3 58.97 22.03 -10.91
C LYS A 3 58.59 22.86 -12.16
N ALA A 4 57.42 22.54 -12.73
CA ALA A 4 56.24 23.40 -13.02
C ALA A 4 55.49 22.85 -14.27
N PHE A 5 54.26 22.33 -14.26
CA PHE A 5 52.93 22.85 -13.85
C PHE A 5 51.97 22.84 -15.07
N ILE A 6 51.16 21.79 -15.23
CA ILE A 6 49.81 21.75 -15.86
C ILE A 6 49.16 20.49 -15.22
N SER A 7 48.32 20.56 -14.17
CA SER A 7 46.92 20.99 -14.12
C SER A 7 45.96 20.22 -15.05
N SER A 8 45.59 18.99 -14.68
CA SER A 8 44.17 18.56 -14.78
C SER A 8 43.83 17.35 -13.90
N LEU A 9 42.53 17.22 -13.71
CA LEU A 9 41.70 16.24 -13.02
C LEU A 9 41.93 14.76 -13.43
N VAL A 10 41.40 13.84 -12.62
CA VAL A 10 41.16 12.39 -12.88
C VAL A 10 42.34 11.41 -12.74
N VAL A 11 42.40 10.72 -11.59
CA VAL A 11 42.94 9.34 -11.41
C VAL A 11 42.11 8.71 -10.28
N SER A 12 41.03 7.96 -10.55
CA SER A 12 40.97 6.58 -11.06
C SER A 12 41.79 5.56 -10.28
N ILE A 13 41.08 4.69 -9.56
CA ILE A 13 41.58 3.54 -8.80
C ILE A 13 42.55 2.69 -9.64
N VAL A 14 43.75 2.42 -9.13
CA VAL A 14 44.65 1.41 -9.68
C VAL A 14 44.65 0.19 -8.75
N VAL A 15 43.93 -0.86 -9.16
CA VAL A 15 44.03 -2.19 -8.55
C VAL A 15 45.32 -2.85 -9.03
N PHE A 16 46.24 -3.17 -8.11
CA PHE A 16 47.29 -4.16 -8.37
C PHE A 16 46.87 -5.53 -7.84
N SER A 17 47.03 -6.55 -8.67
CA SER A 17 46.58 -7.92 -8.40
C SER A 17 47.77 -8.89 -8.24
N LEU A 18 47.51 -9.95 -7.46
CA LEU A 18 48.29 -11.20 -7.32
C LEU A 18 49.58 -11.16 -6.44
N PRO A 19 50.02 -12.31 -5.88
CA PRO A 19 49.40 -13.65 -5.89
C PRO A 19 49.02 -14.19 -4.49
N ILE A 20 48.28 -15.31 -4.48
CA ILE A 20 47.93 -16.09 -3.28
C ILE A 20 49.16 -16.89 -2.81
N VAL A 21 49.44 -16.87 -1.50
CA VAL A 21 50.34 -17.82 -0.82
C VAL A 21 49.64 -18.34 0.44
N PRO A 22 49.55 -19.67 0.66
CA PRO A 22 48.91 -20.23 1.85
C PRO A 22 49.85 -20.17 3.05
N ILE A 23 49.39 -19.63 4.18
CA ILE A 23 50.10 -19.72 5.47
C ILE A 23 49.18 -20.34 6.52
N ALA A 24 49.74 -21.31 7.22
CA ALA A 24 49.03 -22.20 8.16
C ALA A 24 48.75 -21.55 9.53
N GLN A 25 48.01 -22.29 10.35
CA GLN A 25 47.62 -21.97 11.72
C GLN A 25 48.76 -21.39 12.59
N MET A 26 48.53 -20.21 13.18
CA MET A 26 49.13 -19.83 14.47
C MET A 26 48.12 -19.08 15.33
N SER A 27 47.49 -19.79 16.27
CA SER A 27 46.60 -19.24 17.28
C SER A 27 47.37 -18.89 18.56
N ARG A 28 47.62 -17.59 18.79
CA ARG A 28 47.92 -17.04 20.14
C ARG A 28 47.38 -15.61 20.28
N PRO A 29 46.68 -15.28 21.38
CA PRO A 29 46.27 -13.91 21.67
C PRO A 29 47.45 -13.07 22.17
N VAL A 30 47.53 -11.81 21.72
CA VAL A 30 48.47 -10.82 22.26
C VAL A 30 47.79 -10.11 23.44
N SER A 31 48.33 -10.26 24.65
CA SER A 31 47.85 -9.51 25.81
C SER A 31 48.45 -8.10 25.82
N LEU A 32 47.62 -7.07 25.60
CA LEU A 32 48.03 -5.68 25.83
C LEU A 32 47.95 -5.37 27.34
N ARG A 33 49.11 -5.10 27.95
CA ARG A 33 49.24 -4.64 29.34
C ARG A 33 49.34 -3.11 29.35
N GLY A 34 48.51 -2.46 30.17
CA GLY A 34 48.70 -1.07 30.61
C GLY A 34 47.87 -0.04 29.87
N ALA A 35 46.67 0.26 30.39
CA ALA A 35 45.91 1.44 29.98
C ALA A 35 46.48 2.70 30.64
N GLY A 36 47.09 3.58 29.85
CA GLY A 36 47.29 4.98 30.23
C GLY A 36 45.98 5.77 30.07
N PRO A 37 45.93 7.04 30.53
CA PRO A 37 44.77 7.89 30.29
C PRO A 37 44.55 8.08 28.79
N VAL A 38 43.31 7.82 28.33
CA VAL A 38 42.90 7.99 26.93
C VAL A 38 43.07 9.46 26.54
N ARG A 39 43.88 9.73 25.52
CA ARG A 39 43.99 11.06 24.93
C ARG A 39 42.80 11.31 24.01
N THR A 40 42.34 12.55 23.97
CA THR A 40 41.38 12.99 22.94
C THR A 40 42.10 13.07 21.59
N SER A 41 41.66 12.27 20.63
CA SER A 41 42.15 12.27 19.25
C SER A 41 41.94 13.64 18.61
N VAL A 42 42.96 14.11 17.89
CA VAL A 42 42.92 15.37 17.13
C VAL A 42 42.14 15.27 15.82
N PHE A 43 41.69 14.06 15.44
CA PHE A 43 41.00 13.76 14.18
C PHE A 43 39.48 13.61 14.34
N LEU A 44 38.90 14.06 15.47
CA LEU A 44 37.45 14.05 15.70
C LEU A 44 36.92 15.48 15.73
N ARG A 45 35.98 15.79 14.83
CA ARG A 45 35.24 17.05 14.77
C ARG A 45 33.85 16.85 15.35
N ASP A 46 33.47 17.70 16.30
CA ASP A 46 32.13 17.69 16.88
C ASP A 46 31.14 18.38 15.94
N LEU A 47 30.08 17.67 15.55
CA LEU A 47 29.02 18.18 14.68
C LEU A 47 27.88 18.87 15.48
N SER A 48 27.79 18.64 16.80
CA SER A 48 26.70 19.18 17.63
C SER A 48 26.70 20.71 17.78
N GLY A 49 27.83 21.36 17.52
CA GLY A 49 27.99 22.83 17.55
C GLY A 49 27.92 23.50 16.17
N SER A 50 27.60 22.78 15.10
CA SER A 50 27.52 23.33 13.74
C SER A 50 26.37 24.35 13.65
N SER A 51 26.61 25.52 13.06
CA SER A 51 25.59 26.56 12.95
C SER A 51 24.40 26.11 12.11
N VAL A 52 23.22 26.07 12.74
CA VAL A 52 21.94 25.75 12.12
C VAL A 52 21.64 26.75 11.01
N THR A 53 21.59 26.29 9.75
CA THR A 53 21.14 27.07 8.60
C THR A 53 19.63 26.87 8.37
N GLU A 54 18.98 27.79 7.67
CA GLU A 54 17.52 27.79 7.43
C GLU A 54 16.98 26.48 6.79
N ASN A 55 17.86 25.68 6.16
CA ASN A 55 17.52 24.39 5.56
C ASN A 55 17.42 23.21 6.57
N SER A 56 17.73 23.39 7.86
CA SER A 56 17.69 22.27 8.83
C SER A 56 16.30 21.70 9.08
N ASP A 57 15.25 22.50 8.86
CA ASP A 57 13.87 22.08 9.09
C ASP A 57 13.38 21.05 8.04
N LEU A 58 14.01 21.03 6.86
CA LEU A 58 13.71 20.12 5.74
C LEU A 58 13.82 18.63 6.12
N TYR A 59 14.69 18.28 7.07
CA TYR A 59 14.93 16.90 7.52
C TYR A 59 14.56 16.69 9.00
N SER A 60 13.69 17.53 9.55
CA SER A 60 13.38 17.53 10.98
C SER A 60 12.67 16.25 11.45
N THR A 61 11.90 15.60 10.57
CA THR A 61 11.24 14.30 10.81
C THR A 61 12.26 13.16 10.81
N GLU A 62 13.18 13.16 9.86
CA GLU A 62 14.24 12.17 9.67
C GLU A 62 15.22 12.24 10.84
N ALA A 63 15.61 13.46 11.22
CA ALA A 63 16.37 13.76 12.42
C ALA A 63 15.69 13.23 13.71
N LYS A 64 14.36 13.32 13.81
CA LYS A 64 13.59 12.76 14.94
C LYS A 64 13.56 11.23 14.92
N LYS A 65 13.39 10.60 13.75
CA LYS A 65 13.48 9.13 13.56
C LYS A 65 14.86 8.63 14.04
N VAL A 66 15.95 9.26 13.58
CA VAL A 66 17.33 8.92 13.95
C VAL A 66 17.60 9.15 15.44
N ALA A 67 17.26 10.32 15.98
CA ALA A 67 17.46 10.63 17.40
C ALA A 67 16.75 9.62 18.32
N THR A 68 15.55 9.17 17.95
CA THR A 68 14.78 8.17 18.72
C THR A 68 15.45 6.78 18.77
N VAL A 69 16.27 6.42 17.78
CA VAL A 69 17.11 5.20 17.83
C VAL A 69 18.33 5.43 18.72
N VAL A 70 18.94 6.61 18.63
CA VAL A 70 20.14 7.01 19.37
C VAL A 70 19.92 7.17 20.88
N THR A 71 18.72 7.58 21.31
CA THR A 71 18.38 7.74 22.73
C THR A 71 17.94 6.44 23.42
N LYS A 72 17.68 5.36 22.67
CA LYS A 72 17.35 4.05 23.26
C LYS A 72 18.56 3.44 23.99
N ALA A 73 18.27 2.79 25.12
CA ALA A 73 19.25 2.11 25.97
C ALA A 73 19.99 0.96 25.25
N ALA A 74 19.34 0.32 24.27
CA ALA A 74 20.02 -0.63 23.39
C ALA A 74 21.07 0.11 22.55
N MET A 75 22.34 -0.33 22.61
CA MET A 75 23.42 0.11 21.73
C MET A 75 23.19 -0.39 20.29
N LYS A 76 22.24 0.26 19.62
CA LYS A 76 22.01 0.14 18.18
C LYS A 76 22.46 1.39 17.45
N SER A 77 23.03 1.17 16.28
CA SER A 77 23.53 2.18 15.37
C SER A 77 22.50 2.43 14.27
N PRO A 78 21.93 3.65 14.14
CA PRO A 78 21.11 4.01 12.99
C PRO A 78 21.92 3.96 11.68
N ILE A 79 21.32 3.36 10.66
CA ILE A 79 21.79 3.41 9.27
C ILE A 79 20.69 4.05 8.44
N VAL A 80 21.04 5.19 7.86
CA VAL A 80 20.15 6.04 7.09
C VAL A 80 20.17 5.60 5.64
N ILE A 81 18.99 5.39 5.07
CA ILE A 81 18.77 5.00 3.67
C ILE A 81 18.32 6.23 2.90
N ASP A 82 19.19 6.63 1.98
CA ASP A 82 19.04 7.76 1.08
C ASP A 82 19.55 7.28 -0.28
N GLN A 83 18.67 7.27 -1.28
CA GLN A 83 18.97 6.76 -2.61
C GLN A 83 19.82 7.72 -3.44
N THR A 84 19.85 9.01 -3.09
CA THR A 84 20.49 10.06 -3.89
C THR A 84 21.88 10.45 -3.37
N GLY A 85 22.08 10.43 -2.05
CA GLY A 85 23.33 10.83 -1.38
C GLY A 85 23.55 12.33 -1.27
N ASN A 86 22.74 13.15 -1.95
CA ASN A 86 23.08 14.56 -2.25
C ASN A 86 23.05 15.47 -1.03
N ASP A 87 22.09 15.28 -0.12
CA ASP A 87 21.85 16.17 1.03
C ASP A 87 22.36 15.59 2.36
N ARG A 88 23.18 14.54 2.29
CA ARG A 88 23.63 13.78 3.47
C ARG A 88 24.30 14.65 4.54
N GLU A 89 25.14 15.61 4.15
CA GLU A 89 25.81 16.51 5.09
C GLU A 89 24.81 17.44 5.83
N ILE A 90 23.83 18.00 5.11
CA ILE A 90 22.79 18.89 5.66
C ILE A 90 21.88 18.10 6.62
N MET A 91 21.45 16.92 6.20
CA MET A 91 20.61 16.04 7.00
C MET A 91 21.35 15.51 8.24
N MET A 92 22.65 15.21 8.14
CA MET A 92 23.48 14.85 9.30
C MET A 92 23.68 16.00 10.29
N ALA A 93 23.80 17.25 9.83
CA ALA A 93 23.82 18.41 10.71
C ALA A 93 22.48 18.58 11.47
N ALA A 94 21.34 18.41 10.79
CA ALA A 94 20.02 18.42 11.41
C ALA A 94 19.85 17.28 12.44
N VAL A 95 20.32 16.06 12.13
CA VAL A 95 20.36 14.92 13.04
C VAL A 95 21.21 15.21 14.29
N ALA A 96 22.42 15.77 14.12
CA ALA A 96 23.31 16.08 15.23
C ALA A 96 22.69 17.12 16.19
N ALA A 97 22.15 18.21 15.64
CA ALA A 97 21.43 19.23 16.42
C ALA A 97 20.22 18.64 17.16
N LYS A 98 19.46 17.74 16.51
CA LYS A 98 18.29 17.10 17.13
C LYS A 98 18.67 16.13 18.25
N ILE A 99 19.75 15.37 18.10
CA ILE A 99 20.29 14.48 19.13
C ILE A 99 20.69 15.30 20.36
N SER A 100 21.49 16.34 20.19
CA SER A 100 21.95 17.16 21.33
C SER A 100 20.83 17.98 22.00
N SER A 101 19.73 18.27 21.28
CA SER A 101 18.52 18.86 21.87
C SER A 101 17.72 17.88 22.74
N ILE A 102 17.73 16.57 22.45
CA ILE A 102 16.93 15.56 23.15
C ILE A 102 17.77 14.84 24.23
N ALA A 103 19.06 14.69 23.99
CA ALA A 103 20.03 14.01 24.84
C ALA A 103 21.33 14.85 24.90
N PRO A 104 21.38 15.89 25.76
CA PRO A 104 22.53 16.80 25.85
C PRO A 104 23.85 16.13 26.25
N GLU A 105 23.79 14.92 26.81
CA GLU A 105 24.94 14.08 27.15
C GLU A 105 25.53 13.33 25.95
N LYS A 106 24.92 13.44 24.76
CA LYS A 106 25.33 12.77 23.52
C LYS A 106 25.87 13.75 22.49
N ARG A 107 26.92 13.31 21.80
CA ARG A 107 27.63 14.07 20.75
C ARG A 107 27.77 13.23 19.49
N VAL A 108 27.63 13.88 18.33
CA VAL A 108 27.90 13.26 17.03
C VAL A 108 29.25 13.77 16.55
N LEU A 109 30.22 12.87 16.39
CA LEU A 109 31.60 13.21 16.03
C LEU A 109 31.92 12.66 14.63
N SER A 110 32.31 13.51 13.69
CA SER A 110 32.85 13.08 12.40
C SER A 110 34.35 12.86 12.49
N ILE A 111 34.85 11.88 11.72
CA ILE A 111 36.27 11.61 11.58
C ILE A 111 36.83 12.50 10.46
N ASP A 112 37.84 13.31 10.78
CA ASP A 112 38.61 14.07 9.80
C ASP A 112 39.62 13.15 9.08
N TRP A 113 39.09 12.41 8.09
CA TRP A 113 39.90 11.53 7.25
C TRP A 113 40.99 12.29 6.48
N THR A 114 40.68 13.50 6.01
CA THR A 114 41.63 14.33 5.24
C THR A 114 42.83 14.72 6.10
N GLY A 115 42.60 15.33 7.27
CA GLY A 115 43.67 15.70 8.20
C GLY A 115 44.47 14.50 8.71
N LEU A 116 43.82 13.33 8.85
CA LEU A 116 44.49 12.07 9.21
C LEU A 116 45.44 11.60 8.09
N PHE A 117 44.97 11.55 6.84
CA PHE A 117 45.81 11.12 5.70
C PHE A 117 46.90 12.12 5.31
N GLU A 118 46.72 13.42 5.56
CA GLU A 118 47.77 14.43 5.38
C GLU A 118 48.91 14.30 6.41
N GLN A 119 48.59 13.88 7.64
CA GLN A 119 49.55 13.78 8.74
C GLN A 119 50.23 12.40 8.82
N ALA A 120 49.52 11.32 8.50
CA ALA A 120 50.05 9.96 8.56
C ALA A 120 51.03 9.67 7.42
N ARG A 121 52.22 9.18 7.78
CA ARG A 121 53.31 8.86 6.84
C ARG A 121 53.39 7.38 6.47
N SER A 122 52.56 6.55 7.10
CA SER A 122 52.46 5.12 6.83
C SER A 122 51.10 4.54 7.21
N GLU A 123 50.72 3.42 6.59
CA GLU A 123 49.50 2.67 6.93
C GLU A 123 49.43 2.31 8.43
N LYS A 124 50.58 2.09 9.08
CA LYS A 124 50.68 1.80 10.51
C LYS A 124 50.34 3.01 11.40
N GLU A 125 50.56 4.24 10.92
CA GLU A 125 50.15 5.46 11.62
C GLU A 125 48.65 5.69 11.47
N VAL A 126 48.08 5.40 10.30
CA VAL A 126 46.61 5.39 10.07
C VAL A 126 45.92 4.38 10.99
N ASP A 127 46.44 3.14 11.05
CA ASP A 127 45.95 2.06 11.92
C ASP A 127 45.96 2.44 13.41
N ALA A 128 47.02 3.13 13.85
CA ALA A 128 47.13 3.62 15.22
C ALA A 128 46.14 4.75 15.52
N ALA A 129 45.97 5.70 14.59
CA ALA A 129 45.02 6.81 14.73
C ALA A 129 43.55 6.33 14.77
N VAL A 130 43.17 5.38 13.90
CA VAL A 130 41.84 4.74 13.94
C VAL A 130 41.63 3.97 15.25
N SER A 131 42.65 3.24 15.73
CA SER A 131 42.60 2.57 17.03
C SER A 131 42.37 3.56 18.18
N GLU A 132 43.04 4.72 18.18
CA GLU A 132 42.85 5.77 19.19
C GLU A 132 41.45 6.39 19.14
N ILE A 133 40.90 6.65 17.94
CA ILE A 133 39.52 7.11 17.74
C ILE A 133 38.50 6.11 18.32
N LEU A 134 38.66 4.81 18.02
CA LEU A 134 37.75 3.78 18.52
C LEU A 134 37.85 3.61 20.04
N LEU A 135 39.05 3.69 20.62
CA LEU A 135 39.26 3.65 22.07
C LEU A 135 38.63 4.86 22.79
N GLN A 136 38.68 6.06 22.18
CA GLN A 136 37.99 7.24 22.71
C GLN A 136 36.46 7.06 22.68
N ALA A 137 35.91 6.63 21.55
CA ALA A 137 34.47 6.39 21.41
C ALA A 137 33.97 5.31 22.39
N GLU A 138 34.76 4.24 22.60
CA GLU A 138 34.48 3.18 23.57
C GLU A 138 34.52 3.71 25.02
N ALA A 139 35.50 4.54 25.36
CA ALA A 139 35.61 5.17 26.69
C ALA A 139 34.39 6.06 27.03
N SER A 140 33.72 6.63 26.02
CA SER A 140 32.49 7.41 26.19
C SER A 140 31.26 6.58 26.62
N LYS A 141 31.32 5.24 26.54
CA LYS A 141 30.20 4.31 26.81
C LYS A 141 28.92 4.60 26.00
N GLY A 142 29.06 5.13 24.78
CA GLY A 142 27.94 5.44 23.89
C GLY A 142 27.33 6.84 24.08
N SER A 143 28.04 7.74 24.75
CA SER A 143 27.81 9.19 24.69
C SER A 143 28.33 9.79 23.37
N ASP A 144 29.50 9.36 22.91
CA ASP A 144 30.05 9.75 21.62
C ASP A 144 29.56 8.78 20.54
N ILE A 145 28.99 9.35 19.46
CA ILE A 145 28.46 8.62 18.30
C ILE A 145 29.34 8.97 17.12
N LEU A 146 30.00 7.98 16.52
CA LEU A 146 30.86 8.22 15.36
C LEU A 146 30.02 8.32 14.09
N TYR A 147 30.09 9.47 13.41
CA TYR A 147 29.57 9.62 12.05
C TYR A 147 30.53 8.95 11.05
N ILE A 148 29.98 8.06 10.23
CA ILE A 148 30.68 7.35 9.17
C ILE A 148 29.94 7.60 7.86
N ASP A 149 30.57 8.36 6.96
CA ASP A 149 29.94 8.87 5.74
C ASP A 149 29.50 7.76 4.76
N ASP A 150 30.34 6.72 4.64
CA ASP A 150 30.06 5.51 3.87
C ASP A 150 30.31 4.24 4.70
N VAL A 151 29.29 3.38 4.78
CA VAL A 151 29.33 2.05 5.39
C VAL A 151 30.40 1.12 4.80
N ALA A 152 30.91 1.39 3.59
CA ALA A 152 32.05 0.71 2.98
C ALA A 152 33.34 0.82 3.81
N ILE A 153 33.45 1.79 4.73
CA ILE A 153 34.57 1.92 5.67
C ILE A 153 34.69 0.70 6.60
N PHE A 154 33.56 0.08 6.99
CA PHE A 154 33.53 -1.10 7.87
C PHE A 154 33.01 -2.38 7.18
N SER A 155 32.86 -2.34 5.86
CA SER A 155 32.47 -3.49 5.04
C SER A 155 33.66 -4.44 4.83
N ILE A 156 33.56 -5.67 5.31
CA ILE A 156 34.62 -6.70 5.17
C ILE A 156 34.78 -7.14 3.70
N ASP A 157 33.70 -7.13 2.92
CA ASP A 157 33.67 -7.58 1.52
C ASP A 157 34.42 -6.64 0.57
N ARG A 158 34.29 -5.32 0.79
CA ARG A 158 34.93 -4.27 -0.01
C ARG A 158 35.34 -3.09 0.89
N PRO A 159 36.44 -3.24 1.65
CA PRO A 159 36.85 -2.25 2.64
C PRO A 159 37.50 -1.03 1.97
N LEU A 160 36.86 0.12 2.09
CA LEU A 160 37.32 1.38 1.47
C LEU A 160 38.74 1.76 1.90
N LEU A 161 39.06 1.57 3.19
CA LEU A 161 40.33 1.93 3.82
C LEU A 161 41.21 0.71 4.13
N GLY A 162 40.99 -0.41 3.42
CA GLY A 162 41.73 -1.66 3.61
C GLY A 162 41.18 -2.55 4.73
N LYS A 163 41.43 -3.86 4.59
CA LYS A 163 40.79 -4.92 5.41
C LYS A 163 40.98 -4.74 6.91
N ARG A 164 42.14 -4.24 7.34
CA ARG A 164 42.50 -4.11 8.76
C ARG A 164 41.67 -3.04 9.48
N ILE A 165 41.50 -1.87 8.85
CA ILE A 165 40.67 -0.78 9.37
C ILE A 165 39.20 -1.18 9.39
N ALA A 166 38.71 -1.78 8.31
CA ALA A 166 37.33 -2.26 8.25
C ALA A 166 37.03 -3.32 9.33
N GLN A 167 37.97 -4.23 9.58
CA GLN A 167 37.83 -5.23 10.65
C GLN A 167 37.79 -4.59 12.05
N GLN A 168 38.58 -3.55 12.33
CA GLN A 168 38.53 -2.83 13.62
C GLN A 168 37.16 -2.19 13.87
N PHE A 169 36.60 -1.49 12.88
CA PHE A 169 35.25 -0.94 12.99
C PHE A 169 34.20 -2.04 13.13
N TYR A 170 34.27 -3.09 12.31
CA TYR A 170 33.35 -4.23 12.37
C TYR A 170 33.30 -4.85 13.77
N GLU A 171 34.46 -5.19 14.34
CA GLU A 171 34.55 -5.75 15.69
C GLU A 171 34.01 -4.78 16.75
N ALA A 172 34.36 -3.48 16.66
CA ALA A 172 33.86 -2.48 17.59
C ALA A 172 32.33 -2.28 17.55
N ILE A 173 31.72 -2.37 16.36
CA ILE A 173 30.26 -2.28 16.17
C ILE A 173 29.56 -3.56 16.65
N VAL A 174 30.07 -4.73 16.25
CA VAL A 174 29.48 -6.05 16.57
C VAL A 174 29.51 -6.33 18.07
N ASP A 175 30.63 -6.04 18.73
CA ASP A 175 30.76 -6.17 20.18
C ASP A 175 29.92 -5.12 20.93
N GLY A 176 29.51 -4.05 20.26
CA GLY A 176 28.76 -2.93 20.83
C GLY A 176 29.64 -1.98 21.64
N ARG A 177 30.96 -1.98 21.37
CA ARG A 177 31.95 -1.09 22.00
C ARG A 177 31.79 0.36 21.55
N VAL A 178 31.37 0.57 20.29
CA VAL A 178 31.06 1.90 19.74
C VAL A 178 29.64 1.96 19.19
N ARG A 179 29.03 3.16 19.16
CA ARG A 179 27.79 3.44 18.44
C ARG A 179 28.14 4.33 17.23
N ILE A 180 27.56 4.03 16.08
CA ILE A 180 27.80 4.78 14.84
C ILE A 180 26.50 5.36 14.29
N LEU A 181 26.65 6.34 13.41
CA LEU A 181 25.60 6.86 12.53
C LEU A 181 26.19 6.86 11.11
N ALA A 182 25.52 6.22 10.14
CA ALA A 182 26.04 6.13 8.78
C ALA A 182 24.94 6.18 7.72
N GLY A 183 25.30 6.64 6.52
CA GLY A 183 24.42 6.67 5.35
C GLY A 183 24.75 5.57 4.32
N THR A 184 23.74 5.08 3.61
CA THR A 184 23.88 4.12 2.51
C THR A 184 22.62 4.13 1.63
N ASN A 185 22.60 3.42 0.51
CA ASN A 185 21.40 3.22 -0.30
C ASN A 185 20.69 1.89 0.08
N SER A 186 19.44 1.74 -0.37
CA SER A 186 18.57 0.61 0.01
C SER A 186 19.14 -0.75 -0.44
N GLU A 187 19.79 -0.80 -1.61
CA GLU A 187 20.37 -2.00 -2.20
C GLU A 187 21.59 -2.48 -1.39
N TYR A 188 22.57 -1.60 -1.14
CA TYR A 188 23.76 -1.93 -0.37
C TYR A 188 23.42 -2.33 1.07
N PHE A 189 22.44 -1.67 1.70
CA PHE A 189 21.94 -2.11 3.00
C PHE A 189 21.37 -3.52 2.96
N ALA A 190 20.50 -3.81 1.98
CA ALA A 190 19.86 -5.12 1.86
C ALA A 190 20.89 -6.23 1.64
N ASP A 191 21.78 -6.07 0.65
CA ASP A 191 22.66 -7.13 0.18
C ASP A 191 23.91 -7.35 1.04
N ARG A 192 24.40 -6.32 1.73
CA ARG A 192 25.69 -6.38 2.47
C ARG A 192 25.58 -6.22 3.97
N LEU A 193 24.73 -5.32 4.46
CA LEU A 193 24.61 -5.05 5.89
C LEU A 193 23.54 -5.91 6.57
N SER A 194 22.44 -6.21 5.86
CA SER A 194 21.32 -6.98 6.40
C SER A 194 21.53 -8.50 6.30
N THR A 195 22.53 -8.94 5.53
CA THR A 195 22.95 -10.33 5.32
C THR A 195 23.92 -10.83 6.41
N ASP A 196 24.71 -9.95 7.03
CA ASP A 196 25.51 -10.29 8.22
C ASP A 196 24.63 -10.32 9.49
N PRO A 197 24.45 -11.47 10.15
CA PRO A 197 23.57 -11.57 11.33
C PRO A 197 24.07 -10.78 12.54
N LYS A 198 25.38 -10.59 12.69
CA LYS A 198 25.99 -9.88 13.81
C LYS A 198 25.78 -8.38 13.66
N LEU A 199 26.07 -7.82 12.48
CA LEU A 199 25.77 -6.42 12.16
C LEU A 199 24.27 -6.16 12.24
N LYS A 200 23.42 -7.00 11.62
CA LYS A 200 21.95 -6.86 11.67
C LYS A 200 21.39 -6.76 13.10
N SER A 201 22.02 -7.43 14.08
CA SER A 201 21.61 -7.34 15.49
C SER A 201 21.87 -5.95 16.11
N ARG A 202 22.88 -5.23 15.59
CA ARG A 202 23.35 -3.91 16.06
C ARG A 202 22.87 -2.73 15.21
N LEU A 203 22.48 -2.94 13.96
CA LEU A 203 22.04 -1.86 13.07
C LEU A 203 20.52 -1.61 13.17
N THR A 204 20.06 -0.45 12.69
CA THR A 204 18.64 -0.11 12.53
C THR A 204 18.46 0.75 11.29
N ARG A 205 17.68 0.26 10.31
CA ARG A 205 17.36 0.95 9.05
C ARG A 205 16.42 2.14 9.30
N ILE A 206 16.66 3.25 8.63
CA ILE A 206 15.82 4.45 8.64
C ILE A 206 15.78 5.03 7.24
N ASP A 207 14.62 5.05 6.60
CA ASP A 207 14.44 5.54 5.22
C ASP A 207 14.06 7.04 5.17
N ILE A 208 14.59 7.76 4.16
CA ILE A 208 14.46 9.21 3.98
C ILE A 208 13.59 9.62 2.79
N ASP A 209 13.62 8.89 1.68
CA ASP A 209 13.00 9.30 0.39
C ASP A 209 11.47 9.13 0.33
N ASP A 210 10.75 9.39 1.43
CA ASP A 210 9.29 9.54 1.40
C ASP A 210 8.95 10.98 0.95
N GLU A 211 8.59 11.17 -0.33
CA GLU A 211 7.87 12.39 -0.75
C GLU A 211 6.68 12.62 0.20
N ASP A 212 6.42 13.86 0.61
CA ASP A 212 5.31 14.17 1.52
C ASP A 212 4.01 13.61 0.92
N PRO A 213 3.38 12.58 1.52
CA PRO A 213 2.30 11.85 0.86
C PRO A 213 1.00 12.67 0.77
N PHE A 214 0.99 13.87 1.33
CA PHE A 214 -0.10 14.83 1.25
C PHE A 214 0.07 15.78 0.08
N VAL A 215 -1.02 16.04 -0.64
CA VAL A 215 -1.02 16.87 -1.86
C VAL A 215 -2.05 17.99 -1.80
N GLY A 216 -1.70 19.14 -2.37
CA GLY A 216 -2.59 20.29 -2.50
C GLY A 216 -2.88 21.02 -1.19
N ASP A 217 -4.11 21.52 -1.08
CA ASP A 217 -4.61 22.21 0.12
C ASP A 217 -4.52 21.33 1.40
N LYS A 218 -4.18 21.97 2.52
CA LYS A 218 -4.21 21.37 3.86
C LYS A 218 -5.62 21.29 4.46
N LEU A 219 -6.62 21.96 3.89
CA LEU A 219 -8.02 21.79 4.25
C LEU A 219 -8.74 20.92 3.23
N SER A 220 -9.59 20.00 3.69
CA SER A 220 -10.45 19.24 2.78
C SER A 220 -11.42 20.15 2.02
N PRO A 221 -11.87 19.80 0.80
CA PRO A 221 -12.64 20.73 -0.04
C PRO A 221 -13.96 21.21 0.57
N ASP A 222 -14.59 20.37 1.39
CA ASP A 222 -15.80 20.66 2.17
C ASP A 222 -15.50 21.53 3.41
N LEU A 223 -14.39 21.31 4.11
CA LEU A 223 -13.94 22.20 5.19
C LEU A 223 -13.62 23.59 4.66
N ARG A 224 -12.87 23.68 3.55
CA ARG A 224 -12.54 24.94 2.85
C ARG A 224 -13.80 25.70 2.43
N ALA A 225 -14.83 25.00 1.94
CA ALA A 225 -16.11 25.62 1.59
C ALA A 225 -16.83 26.23 2.82
N LEU A 226 -16.73 25.62 4.01
CA LEU A 226 -17.29 26.17 5.25
C LEU A 226 -16.52 27.40 5.77
N VAL A 227 -15.21 27.52 5.52
CA VAL A 227 -14.43 28.72 5.90
C VAL A 227 -14.97 29.97 5.18
N GLY A 228 -15.33 29.85 3.91
CA GLY A 228 -15.89 30.94 3.10
C GLY A 228 -17.38 31.20 3.29
N ALA A 229 -18.07 30.44 4.15
CA ALA A 229 -19.54 30.49 4.30
C ALA A 229 -19.98 31.29 5.53
N ALA A 230 -21.24 31.76 5.52
CA ALA A 230 -21.85 32.48 6.65
C ALA A 230 -21.92 31.66 7.96
N ASP A 231 -21.80 30.33 7.87
CA ASP A 231 -21.79 29.41 9.01
C ASP A 231 -20.43 29.26 9.73
N ALA A 232 -19.39 30.03 9.35
CA ALA A 232 -18.05 30.03 9.96
C ALA A 232 -17.98 30.38 11.48
N HIS A 233 -19.14 30.58 12.12
CA HIS A 233 -19.32 30.81 13.55
C HIS A 233 -19.79 29.58 14.35
N LYS A 234 -20.22 28.50 13.69
CA LYS A 234 -20.56 27.22 14.35
C LYS A 234 -19.31 26.37 14.52
N LYS A 235 -19.18 25.65 15.64
CA LYS A 235 -18.13 24.64 15.78
C LYS A 235 -18.46 23.42 14.92
N VAL A 236 -17.46 22.85 14.28
CA VAL A 236 -17.50 21.62 13.50
C VAL A 236 -16.43 20.66 14.01
N ARG A 237 -16.70 19.35 13.95
CA ARG A 237 -15.70 18.33 14.25
C ARG A 237 -14.79 18.14 13.03
N VAL A 238 -13.49 18.11 13.30
CA VAL A 238 -12.43 17.99 12.29
C VAL A 238 -11.44 16.94 12.74
N ILE A 239 -10.99 16.13 11.79
CA ILE A 239 -9.88 15.19 11.93
C ILE A 239 -8.62 15.91 11.47
N LEU A 240 -7.71 16.16 12.41
CA LEU A 240 -6.44 16.82 12.20
C LEU A 240 -5.33 15.78 12.10
N GLN A 241 -4.61 15.79 10.99
CA GLN A 241 -3.46 14.93 10.71
C GLN A 241 -2.16 15.73 10.79
N SER A 242 -1.16 15.20 11.52
CA SER A 242 0.11 15.89 11.77
C SER A 242 1.28 14.91 11.79
N GLU A 243 2.50 15.36 11.53
CA GLU A 243 3.74 14.61 11.78
C GLU A 243 3.97 14.35 13.28
N ASP A 244 3.38 15.20 14.13
CA ASP A 244 3.48 15.08 15.57
C ASP A 244 2.25 15.72 16.24
N ILE A 245 1.29 14.89 16.64
CA ILE A 245 0.11 15.31 17.41
C ILE A 245 0.44 15.87 18.82
N ASN A 246 1.71 15.87 19.20
CA ASN A 246 2.25 16.46 20.42
C ASN A 246 3.09 17.73 20.18
N ASN A 247 3.17 18.21 18.94
CA ASN A 247 3.85 19.43 18.54
C ASN A 247 3.45 20.63 19.43
N ALA A 248 4.43 21.29 20.05
CA ALA A 248 4.21 22.37 21.00
C ALA A 248 3.66 23.67 20.35
N ALA A 249 3.93 23.92 19.07
CA ALA A 249 3.34 25.03 18.34
C ALA A 249 1.86 24.74 18.02
N LEU A 250 1.55 23.51 17.60
CA LEU A 250 0.16 23.06 17.39
C LEU A 250 -0.65 23.20 18.68
N ARG A 251 -0.16 22.66 19.80
CA ARG A 251 -0.82 22.78 21.10
C ARG A 251 -1.11 24.23 21.48
N ARG A 252 -0.15 25.15 21.30
CA ARG A 252 -0.33 26.59 21.54
C ARG A 252 -1.47 27.20 20.71
N VAL A 253 -1.58 26.85 19.42
CA VAL A 253 -2.68 27.34 18.55
C VAL A 253 -4.04 26.78 18.98
N LEU A 254 -4.09 25.49 19.32
CA LEU A 254 -5.32 24.84 19.83
C LEU A 254 -5.77 25.46 21.16
N GLU A 255 -4.84 25.69 22.10
CA GLU A 255 -5.10 26.31 23.40
C GLU A 255 -5.55 27.77 23.26
N ALA A 256 -4.84 28.57 22.46
CA ALA A 256 -5.18 29.98 22.21
C ALA A 256 -6.59 30.17 21.64
N ASN A 257 -7.03 29.25 20.78
CA ASN A 257 -8.37 29.24 20.18
C ASN A 257 -9.43 28.46 20.97
N SER A 258 -9.12 27.96 22.18
CA SER A 258 -10.03 27.14 22.98
C SER A 258 -10.63 25.95 22.22
N VAL A 259 -9.79 25.30 21.40
CA VAL A 259 -10.13 24.09 20.65
C VAL A 259 -10.15 22.89 21.59
N GLN A 260 -11.25 22.16 21.58
CA GLN A 260 -11.37 20.93 22.38
C GLN A 260 -10.87 19.75 21.56
N ILE A 261 -9.98 18.94 22.14
CA ILE A 261 -9.55 17.66 21.60
C ILE A 261 -10.52 16.60 22.15
N GLU A 262 -11.36 16.04 21.28
CA GLU A 262 -12.38 15.05 21.64
C GLU A 262 -11.78 13.64 21.75
N SER A 263 -10.86 13.29 20.85
CA SER A 263 -10.13 12.01 20.93
C SER A 263 -8.75 12.07 20.27
N ARG A 264 -7.93 11.04 20.54
CA ARG A 264 -6.57 10.87 20.00
C ARG A 264 -6.43 9.49 19.38
N ALA A 265 -6.00 9.42 18.13
CA ALA A 265 -5.64 8.19 17.44
C ALA A 265 -4.11 8.12 17.29
N GLU A 266 -3.43 7.81 18.40
CA GLU A 266 -1.97 7.97 18.52
C GLU A 266 -1.18 7.05 17.59
N ASN A 267 -1.69 5.87 17.21
CA ASN A 267 -1.02 4.99 16.24
C ASN A 267 -1.27 5.39 14.77
N LEU A 268 -2.02 6.46 14.54
CA LEU A 268 -2.37 7.01 13.23
C LEU A 268 -1.92 8.47 13.04
N ASP A 269 -1.34 9.08 14.08
CA ASP A 269 -0.99 10.50 14.16
C ASP A 269 -2.16 11.45 13.83
N MET A 270 -3.36 11.12 14.35
CA MET A 270 -4.57 11.93 14.18
C MET A 270 -5.17 12.40 15.50
N LEU A 271 -5.74 13.61 15.48
CA LEU A 271 -6.56 14.19 16.55
C LEU A 271 -7.98 14.44 16.04
N VAL A 272 -8.99 14.17 16.86
CA VAL A 272 -10.35 14.65 16.60
C VAL A 272 -10.57 15.91 17.43
N VAL A 273 -10.90 17.02 16.76
CA VAL A 273 -10.97 18.36 17.36
C VAL A 273 -12.25 19.11 17.01
N SER A 274 -12.76 19.88 17.96
CA SER A 274 -13.94 20.74 17.79
C SER A 274 -13.53 22.19 17.53
N VAL A 275 -13.51 22.58 16.25
CA VAL A 275 -12.96 23.85 15.75
C VAL A 275 -14.03 24.74 15.13
N LEU A 276 -13.79 26.05 15.13
CA LEU A 276 -14.55 26.97 14.27
C LEU A 276 -13.90 26.96 12.88
N PRO A 277 -14.63 26.94 11.75
CA PRO A 277 -14.04 26.84 10.41
C PRO A 277 -12.90 27.84 10.16
N ARG A 278 -13.06 29.10 10.55
CA ARG A 278 -12.01 30.13 10.43
C ARG A 278 -10.70 29.85 11.19
N VAL A 279 -10.74 29.01 12.24
CA VAL A 279 -9.56 28.60 13.01
C VAL A 279 -8.80 27.47 12.32
N ALA A 280 -9.44 26.73 11.40
CA ALA A 280 -8.80 25.66 10.65
C ALA A 280 -7.62 26.16 9.80
N GLU A 281 -7.70 27.39 9.27
CA GLU A 281 -6.59 28.01 8.52
C GLU A 281 -5.39 28.32 9.42
N GLU A 282 -5.63 28.83 10.64
CA GLU A 282 -4.56 29.08 11.62
C GLU A 282 -3.88 27.76 12.03
N ILE A 283 -4.67 26.70 12.28
CA ILE A 283 -4.13 25.37 12.57
C ILE A 283 -3.33 24.81 11.37
N ALA A 284 -3.83 24.94 10.14
CA ALA A 284 -3.14 24.49 8.94
C ALA A 284 -1.82 25.23 8.68
N SER A 285 -1.69 26.49 9.14
CA SER A 285 -0.46 27.27 9.03
C SER A 285 0.69 26.74 9.92
N VAL A 286 0.38 25.89 10.92
CA VAL A 286 1.40 25.33 11.83
C VAL A 286 2.30 24.33 11.10
N ALA A 287 3.61 24.49 11.26
CA ALA A 287 4.61 23.54 10.76
C ALA A 287 4.38 22.12 11.33
N GLY A 288 4.42 21.11 10.46
CA GLY A 288 4.11 19.72 10.79
C GLY A 288 2.62 19.36 10.84
N VAL A 289 1.69 20.31 10.71
CA VAL A 289 0.29 19.98 10.39
C VAL A 289 0.18 19.68 8.89
N LYS A 290 -0.43 18.55 8.55
CA LYS A 290 -0.48 18.02 7.18
C LYS A 290 -1.82 18.24 6.51
N HIS A 291 -2.92 17.80 7.14
CA HIS A 291 -4.25 17.96 6.58
C HIS A 291 -5.33 18.01 7.67
N LEU A 292 -6.42 18.73 7.40
CA LEU A 292 -7.61 18.84 8.23
C LEU A 292 -8.84 18.47 7.40
N SER A 293 -9.55 17.41 7.81
CA SER A 293 -10.74 16.91 7.13
C SER A 293 -11.96 17.06 8.03
N LEU A 294 -13.15 17.36 7.49
CA LEU A 294 -14.38 17.27 8.29
C LEU A 294 -14.60 15.86 8.83
N ASP A 295 -15.15 15.75 10.04
CA ASP A 295 -15.71 14.49 10.53
C ASP A 295 -16.99 14.16 9.77
N ARG A 296 -16.87 13.35 8.71
CA ARG A 296 -18.01 12.98 7.86
C ARG A 296 -18.84 11.89 8.50
N GLU A 297 -20.15 12.03 8.37
CA GLU A 297 -21.12 10.99 8.71
C GLU A 297 -20.81 9.71 7.92
N LEU A 298 -20.74 8.60 8.64
CA LEU A 298 -20.70 7.27 8.04
C LEU A 298 -22.13 6.77 7.95
N ASN A 299 -22.51 6.39 6.73
CA ASN A 299 -23.78 5.77 6.47
C ASN A 299 -23.57 4.31 6.09
N ASN A 300 -24.47 3.45 6.55
CA ASN A 300 -24.70 2.20 5.85
C ASN A 300 -25.09 2.50 4.40
N LEU A 301 -24.56 1.71 3.48
CA LEU A 301 -24.47 2.12 2.09
C LEU A 301 -25.84 1.99 1.41
N GLY A 302 -26.64 3.06 1.44
CA GLY A 302 -27.91 3.18 0.70
C GLY A 302 -29.11 2.47 1.32
N HIS A 303 -30.31 2.91 0.92
CA HIS A 303 -31.58 2.30 1.34
C HIS A 303 -31.80 0.95 0.64
N ILE A 304 -31.84 -0.13 1.42
CA ILE A 304 -31.83 -1.52 0.92
C ILE A 304 -32.83 -1.71 -0.22
N GLU A 305 -34.12 -1.46 -0.04
CA GLU A 305 -35.12 -1.75 -1.08
C GLU A 305 -34.96 -0.93 -2.36
N LYS A 306 -34.95 0.40 -2.21
CA LYS A 306 -34.94 1.37 -3.31
C LYS A 306 -33.67 1.30 -4.13
N THR A 307 -32.55 1.20 -3.44
CA THR A 307 -31.24 1.11 -4.07
C THR A 307 -31.11 -0.24 -4.76
N THR A 308 -31.47 -1.34 -4.12
CA THR A 308 -31.20 -2.67 -4.69
C THR A 308 -32.14 -3.05 -5.82
N GLY A 309 -33.34 -2.47 -5.84
CA GLY A 309 -34.40 -2.85 -6.78
C GLY A 309 -35.16 -4.09 -6.31
N ALA A 310 -35.07 -4.44 -5.03
CA ALA A 310 -35.77 -5.58 -4.43
C ALA A 310 -37.27 -5.59 -4.76
N ALA A 311 -37.93 -4.43 -4.81
CA ALA A 311 -39.33 -4.28 -5.21
C ALA A 311 -39.63 -4.78 -6.65
N LEU A 312 -38.66 -4.74 -7.57
CA LEU A 312 -38.80 -5.21 -8.95
C LEU A 312 -38.54 -6.73 -9.07
N ALA A 313 -37.68 -7.28 -8.20
CA ALA A 313 -37.41 -8.72 -8.16
C ALA A 313 -38.65 -9.55 -7.73
N ARG A 314 -39.58 -8.93 -6.99
CA ARG A 314 -40.86 -9.52 -6.55
C ARG A 314 -41.74 -10.05 -7.70
N THR A 315 -41.46 -9.67 -8.96
CA THR A 315 -42.20 -10.13 -10.15
C THR A 315 -41.57 -11.32 -10.89
N VAL A 316 -40.35 -11.73 -10.52
CA VAL A 316 -39.56 -12.74 -11.29
C VAL A 316 -39.53 -14.11 -10.58
N ALA A 317 -39.82 -14.16 -9.28
CA ALA A 317 -39.72 -15.37 -8.46
C ALA A 317 -40.93 -16.33 -8.60
N GLN A 318 -41.05 -17.02 -9.74
CA GLN A 318 -41.79 -18.29 -9.83
C GLN A 318 -40.98 -19.33 -10.62
N GLY A 319 -40.09 -20.05 -9.92
CA GLY A 319 -39.29 -21.11 -10.53
C GLY A 319 -38.06 -21.55 -9.75
N LEU A 320 -38.16 -21.80 -8.43
CA LEU A 320 -37.07 -22.33 -7.63
C LEU A 320 -37.26 -23.83 -7.34
N ASN A 321 -36.38 -24.65 -7.90
CA ASN A 321 -36.06 -25.97 -7.37
C ASN A 321 -34.69 -25.86 -6.71
N VAL A 322 -34.67 -25.91 -5.38
CA VAL A 322 -33.48 -25.62 -4.57
C VAL A 322 -32.65 -26.89 -4.36
N SER A 323 -31.36 -26.88 -4.74
CA SER A 323 -30.37 -27.86 -4.25
C SER A 323 -28.93 -27.52 -4.68
N LEU A 324 -28.17 -26.83 -3.82
CA LEU A 324 -26.70 -26.94 -3.86
C LEU A 324 -25.98 -26.80 -2.51
N LEU A 325 -26.08 -27.84 -1.70
CA LEU A 325 -24.97 -28.27 -0.86
C LEU A 325 -24.56 -29.67 -1.32
N GLY A 326 -23.38 -29.81 -1.95
CA GLY A 326 -23.05 -31.04 -2.68
C GLY A 326 -21.64 -31.12 -3.24
N MET A 327 -20.64 -31.00 -2.36
CA MET A 327 -19.24 -31.45 -2.47
C MET A 327 -18.70 -31.98 -3.83
N GLY A 328 -17.58 -31.41 -4.29
CA GLY A 328 -16.58 -32.11 -5.11
C GLY A 328 -15.63 -31.18 -5.86
N ILE A 329 -14.32 -31.43 -6.00
CA ILE A 329 -13.44 -32.44 -5.37
C ILE A 329 -12.04 -31.79 -5.26
N LEU A 330 -11.50 -31.62 -4.05
CA LEU A 330 -10.07 -31.28 -3.87
C LEU A 330 -9.40 -32.33 -2.97
N ASN A 331 -8.68 -33.24 -3.61
CA ASN A 331 -8.07 -34.41 -2.97
C ASN A 331 -6.70 -34.08 -2.34
N THR A 332 -6.68 -33.13 -1.41
CA THR A 332 -5.65 -32.98 -0.37
C THR A 332 -6.31 -32.38 0.87
N SER A 333 -6.52 -33.19 1.91
CA SER A 333 -7.39 -32.86 3.05
C SER A 333 -6.78 -31.83 4.01
N VAL A 334 -7.04 -30.55 3.75
CA VAL A 334 -7.15 -29.50 4.76
C VAL A 334 -8.51 -28.85 4.53
N GLU A 335 -9.42 -29.00 5.49
CA GLU A 335 -10.70 -28.28 5.49
C GLU A 335 -10.41 -26.80 5.79
N LEU A 336 -10.83 -25.90 4.89
CA LEU A 336 -10.66 -24.46 5.06
C LEU A 336 -11.97 -23.84 5.55
N ASP A 337 -11.95 -23.38 6.79
CA ASP A 337 -13.05 -22.74 7.52
C ASP A 337 -12.64 -21.36 8.09
N GLY A 338 -11.39 -20.93 7.88
CA GLY A 338 -10.81 -19.72 8.44
C GLY A 338 -10.31 -19.86 9.89
N ALA A 339 -10.28 -21.07 10.45
CA ALA A 339 -9.86 -21.29 11.83
C ALA A 339 -8.47 -20.69 12.12
N GLY A 340 -8.37 -20.05 13.30
CA GLY A 340 -7.16 -19.36 13.75
C GLY A 340 -7.01 -17.92 13.23
N ILE A 341 -7.79 -17.50 12.23
CA ILE A 341 -7.82 -16.12 11.73
C ILE A 341 -8.89 -15.29 12.45
N GLY A 342 -8.54 -14.07 12.83
CA GLY A 342 -9.48 -13.07 13.35
C GLY A 342 -9.99 -12.15 12.25
N ILE A 343 -11.32 -12.05 12.13
CA ILE A 343 -12.02 -11.08 11.30
C ILE A 343 -12.67 -10.04 12.22
N ALA A 344 -12.28 -8.78 12.09
CA ALA A 344 -12.97 -7.67 12.74
C ALA A 344 -14.11 -7.17 11.84
N ILE A 345 -15.32 -7.23 12.37
CA ILE A 345 -16.54 -6.68 11.74
C ILE A 345 -16.75 -5.30 12.35
N VAL A 346 -16.59 -4.25 11.54
CA VAL A 346 -16.68 -2.85 11.97
C VAL A 346 -18.00 -2.29 11.46
N ASP A 347 -19.02 -2.24 12.33
CA ASP A 347 -20.43 -2.14 11.91
C ASP A 347 -21.37 -1.64 13.05
N SER A 348 -22.67 -1.98 13.00
CA SER A 348 -23.71 -1.63 13.98
C SER A 348 -23.80 -2.52 15.23
N SER A 349 -22.81 -3.40 15.45
CA SER A 349 -22.76 -4.49 16.45
C SER A 349 -23.13 -5.87 15.89
N ILE A 350 -23.13 -6.90 16.74
CA ILE A 350 -23.47 -8.28 16.42
C ILE A 350 -24.34 -8.85 17.54
N ARG A 351 -25.50 -9.40 17.20
CA ARG A 351 -26.31 -10.19 18.12
C ARG A 351 -25.67 -11.55 18.42
N GLU A 352 -24.97 -11.67 19.55
CA GLU A 352 -24.13 -12.84 19.81
C GLU A 352 -24.87 -14.12 20.24
N ASN A 353 -26.13 -14.01 20.62
CA ASN A 353 -26.96 -15.17 21.01
C ASN A 353 -27.68 -15.84 19.83
N HIS A 354 -27.46 -15.37 18.59
CA HIS A 354 -27.93 -16.02 17.39
C HIS A 354 -27.11 -17.29 17.08
N ARG A 355 -27.74 -18.32 16.50
CA ARG A 355 -27.10 -19.62 16.21
C ARG A 355 -25.91 -19.54 15.25
N SER A 356 -25.84 -18.55 14.37
CA SER A 356 -24.67 -18.27 13.53
C SER A 356 -23.42 -17.88 14.34
N PHE A 357 -23.57 -17.44 15.59
CA PHE A 357 -22.47 -16.96 16.46
C PHE A 357 -22.28 -17.77 17.73
N VAL A 358 -22.94 -18.93 17.85
CA VAL A 358 -22.61 -19.95 18.86
C VAL A 358 -22.14 -21.23 18.17
N ASN A 359 -21.09 -21.84 18.70
CA ASN A 359 -20.59 -23.11 18.18
C ASN A 359 -21.46 -24.29 18.64
N SER A 360 -21.11 -25.51 18.21
CA SER A 360 -21.81 -26.75 18.59
C SER A 360 -21.81 -27.06 20.09
N SER A 361 -20.89 -26.49 20.88
CA SER A 361 -20.90 -26.60 22.36
C SER A 361 -21.70 -25.49 23.06
N GLY A 362 -22.33 -24.58 22.30
CA GLY A 362 -23.11 -23.46 22.83
C GLY A 362 -22.27 -22.25 23.28
N ALA A 363 -20.96 -22.26 23.04
CA ALA A 363 -20.08 -21.14 23.36
C ALA A 363 -20.16 -20.05 22.28
N ARG A 364 -20.18 -18.78 22.71
CA ARG A 364 -20.14 -17.61 21.81
C ARG A 364 -18.84 -17.59 21.00
N ARG A 365 -18.95 -17.27 19.70
CA ARG A 365 -17.82 -17.18 18.75
C ARG A 365 -17.28 -15.76 18.55
N VAL A 366 -17.98 -14.75 19.06
CA VAL A 366 -17.41 -13.40 19.22
C VAL A 366 -16.43 -13.43 20.39
N VAL A 367 -15.14 -13.24 20.09
CA VAL A 367 -14.03 -13.41 21.05
C VAL A 367 -13.62 -12.09 21.71
N GLN A 368 -13.98 -10.95 21.12
CA GLN A 368 -13.67 -9.62 21.63
C GLN A 368 -14.68 -8.60 21.10
N ARG A 369 -14.96 -7.58 21.92
CA ARG A 369 -15.87 -6.47 21.63
C ARG A 369 -15.15 -5.14 21.82
N ALA A 370 -15.48 -4.14 21.03
CA ALA A 370 -15.08 -2.75 21.25
C ALA A 370 -16.21 -1.81 20.79
N ASN A 371 -16.62 -0.88 21.65
CA ASN A 371 -17.67 0.09 21.34
C ASN A 371 -17.09 1.50 21.18
N PHE A 372 -17.51 2.20 20.14
CA PHE A 372 -17.17 3.59 19.85
C PHE A 372 -18.43 4.48 19.71
N THR A 373 -19.61 3.97 20.08
CA THR A 373 -20.86 4.75 20.20
C THR A 373 -21.12 5.18 21.65
N SER A 374 -22.23 5.88 21.87
CA SER A 374 -22.73 6.30 23.19
C SER A 374 -23.41 5.18 23.98
N ASP A 375 -23.73 4.08 23.32
CA ASP A 375 -24.75 3.14 23.76
C ASP A 375 -24.08 2.01 24.56
N ASP A 376 -24.74 1.48 25.58
CA ASP A 376 -24.14 0.52 26.53
C ASP A 376 -24.28 -0.95 26.11
N HIS A 377 -25.11 -1.22 25.09
CA HIS A 377 -25.44 -2.57 24.61
C HIS A 377 -24.63 -2.95 23.36
N ILE A 378 -23.77 -3.98 23.47
CA ILE A 378 -22.85 -4.44 22.38
C ILE A 378 -22.89 -5.96 22.12
N ASP A 379 -23.75 -6.74 22.80
CA ASP A 379 -24.02 -8.14 22.42
C ASP A 379 -25.39 -8.37 21.77
N VAL A 380 -26.05 -7.25 21.45
CA VAL A 380 -27.22 -7.07 20.59
C VAL A 380 -26.87 -6.10 19.46
N ASP A 381 -27.77 -5.98 18.48
CA ASP A 381 -27.63 -5.14 17.29
C ASP A 381 -29.04 -4.67 16.91
N GLU A 382 -29.39 -3.48 17.39
CA GLU A 382 -30.69 -2.82 17.23
C GLU A 382 -30.95 -2.43 15.78
N PHE A 383 -29.91 -2.14 15.01
CA PHE A 383 -30.02 -1.78 13.60
C PHE A 383 -30.13 -3.04 12.69
N GLY A 384 -29.39 -4.10 13.01
CA GLY A 384 -29.48 -5.44 12.40
C GLY A 384 -28.46 -5.74 11.30
N HIS A 385 -27.78 -4.71 10.77
CA HIS A 385 -26.87 -4.83 9.63
C HIS A 385 -25.59 -5.60 9.99
N GLY A 386 -24.95 -5.28 11.11
CA GLY A 386 -23.71 -5.93 11.53
C GLY A 386 -23.88 -7.43 11.87
N THR A 387 -25.05 -7.82 12.37
CA THR A 387 -25.46 -9.21 12.56
C THR A 387 -25.54 -9.96 11.23
N HIS A 388 -26.14 -9.35 10.20
CA HIS A 388 -26.19 -9.94 8.86
C HIS A 388 -24.78 -10.08 8.27
N VAL A 389 -24.02 -8.98 8.25
CA VAL A 389 -22.64 -8.90 7.73
C VAL A 389 -21.72 -9.94 8.39
N ALA A 390 -21.75 -10.05 9.72
CA ALA A 390 -20.94 -11.03 10.44
C ALA A 390 -21.31 -12.48 10.11
N SER A 391 -22.59 -12.76 9.82
CA SER A 391 -23.06 -14.10 9.46
C SER A 391 -22.56 -14.52 8.09
N LEU A 392 -22.48 -13.60 7.12
CA LEU A 392 -21.93 -13.89 5.79
C LEU A 392 -20.41 -14.12 5.81
N ALA A 393 -19.69 -13.35 6.64
CA ALA A 393 -18.25 -13.49 6.77
C ALA A 393 -17.87 -14.81 7.45
N ALA A 394 -18.52 -15.13 8.57
CA ALA A 394 -18.05 -16.16 9.49
C ALA A 394 -19.15 -16.88 10.28
N GLY A 395 -20.43 -16.83 9.89
CA GLY A 395 -21.51 -17.55 10.56
C GLY A 395 -21.29 -19.08 10.54
N SER A 396 -21.54 -19.76 11.65
CA SER A 396 -21.50 -21.23 11.73
C SER A 396 -22.86 -21.87 11.44
N SER A 397 -22.89 -23.11 10.95
CA SER A 397 -24.14 -23.88 10.70
C SER A 397 -25.08 -24.05 11.90
N GLY A 398 -24.61 -23.79 13.13
CA GLY A 398 -25.49 -23.48 14.26
C GLY A 398 -26.52 -24.56 14.62
N ALA A 399 -26.19 -25.84 14.42
CA ALA A 399 -27.00 -27.01 14.78
C ALA A 399 -28.50 -26.91 14.42
N ASN A 400 -28.80 -27.08 13.13
CA ASN A 400 -30.14 -27.25 12.55
C ASN A 400 -31.11 -26.07 12.77
N LEU A 401 -31.26 -25.28 11.71
CA LEU A 401 -32.56 -24.72 11.34
C LEU A 401 -33.50 -25.90 10.98
N ASN A 402 -34.22 -26.40 11.99
CA ASN A 402 -35.25 -27.42 11.81
C ASN A 402 -36.61 -26.73 11.78
N LEU A 403 -37.26 -26.85 10.64
CA LEU A 403 -38.48 -26.14 10.26
C LEU A 403 -39.51 -27.20 9.85
N GLY A 404 -40.73 -27.09 10.38
CA GLY A 404 -41.66 -28.21 10.52
C GLY A 404 -42.27 -28.77 9.22
N ASP A 405 -41.91 -28.24 8.05
CA ASP A 405 -42.44 -28.59 6.74
C ASP A 405 -41.53 -29.53 5.93
N GLY A 406 -40.28 -29.75 6.35
CA GLY A 406 -39.35 -30.69 5.71
C GLY A 406 -38.68 -30.18 4.42
N SER A 407 -38.90 -28.92 4.03
CA SER A 407 -38.22 -28.27 2.90
C SER A 407 -37.06 -27.39 3.40
N TYR A 408 -35.84 -27.94 3.52
CA TYR A 408 -34.73 -27.16 4.07
C TYR A 408 -33.32 -27.48 3.53
N ILE A 409 -32.51 -26.41 3.35
CA ILE A 409 -31.06 -26.46 3.06
C ILE A 409 -30.32 -26.59 4.39
N SER A 410 -29.89 -27.80 4.77
CA SER A 410 -29.45 -28.13 6.14
C SER A 410 -28.36 -27.27 6.79
N GLN A 411 -27.61 -26.46 6.03
CA GLN A 411 -26.53 -25.60 6.51
C GLN A 411 -26.51 -24.26 5.74
N TYR A 412 -26.66 -23.12 6.41
CA TYR A 412 -26.41 -21.81 5.82
C TYR A 412 -25.24 -21.16 6.58
N GLU A 413 -24.03 -21.46 6.13
CA GLU A 413 -22.78 -20.99 6.75
C GLU A 413 -22.25 -19.72 6.09
N GLY A 414 -21.53 -18.91 6.86
CA GLY A 414 -20.65 -17.88 6.32
C GLY A 414 -19.38 -18.46 5.75
N VAL A 415 -18.70 -17.70 4.89
CA VAL A 415 -17.56 -18.18 4.09
C VAL A 415 -16.40 -18.71 4.95
N ALA A 416 -16.16 -18.13 6.13
CA ALA A 416 -15.14 -18.57 7.08
C ALA A 416 -15.77 -18.97 8.44
N SER A 417 -16.58 -20.03 8.43
CA SER A 417 -17.38 -20.49 9.58
C SER A 417 -16.59 -20.94 10.82
N GLY A 418 -15.28 -21.12 10.72
CA GLY A 418 -14.34 -21.39 11.82
C GLY A 418 -13.53 -20.17 12.31
N ALA A 419 -13.61 -19.03 11.61
CA ALA A 419 -12.87 -17.82 12.00
C ALA A 419 -13.31 -17.26 13.37
N LYS A 420 -12.41 -16.51 14.02
CA LYS A 420 -12.71 -15.73 15.22
C LYS A 420 -13.38 -14.42 14.82
N ILE A 421 -14.47 -14.08 15.49
CA ILE A 421 -15.23 -12.85 15.20
C ILE A 421 -14.88 -11.79 16.26
N ILE A 422 -14.52 -10.59 15.82
CA ILE A 422 -14.29 -9.43 16.68
C ILE A 422 -15.36 -8.40 16.34
N ASN A 423 -16.24 -8.09 17.30
CA ASN A 423 -17.31 -7.11 17.16
C ASN A 423 -16.77 -5.70 17.44
N VAL A 424 -16.85 -4.80 16.47
CA VAL A 424 -16.39 -3.40 16.60
C VAL A 424 -17.55 -2.46 16.22
N ARG A 425 -18.31 -2.01 17.23
CA ARG A 425 -19.49 -1.14 17.04
C ARG A 425 -19.03 0.30 16.79
N VAL A 426 -19.32 0.85 15.61
CA VAL A 426 -19.04 2.25 15.21
C VAL A 426 -20.27 3.00 14.70
N LEU A 427 -21.32 2.26 14.34
CA LEU A 427 -22.64 2.78 14.01
C LEU A 427 -23.54 2.62 15.23
N ASP A 428 -24.38 3.62 15.50
CA ASP A 428 -25.40 3.57 16.58
C ASP A 428 -26.66 2.81 16.16
N ASP A 429 -27.67 2.78 17.02
CA ASP A 429 -28.95 2.05 16.82
C ASP A 429 -29.66 2.41 15.51
N ASN A 430 -29.38 3.59 14.94
CA ASN A 430 -29.98 4.06 13.67
C ASN A 430 -29.09 3.75 12.44
N GLY A 431 -27.98 3.03 12.63
CA GLY A 431 -27.00 2.75 11.58
C GLY A 431 -26.13 3.96 11.22
N ILE A 432 -26.09 4.99 12.06
CA ILE A 432 -25.35 6.25 11.81
C ILE A 432 -24.00 6.19 12.54
N GLY A 433 -22.92 6.55 11.83
CA GLY A 433 -21.58 6.66 12.39
C GLY A 433 -20.90 7.96 12.04
N SER A 434 -19.62 8.07 12.40
CA SER A 434 -18.79 9.19 11.95
C SER A 434 -17.34 8.75 11.73
N SER A 435 -16.65 9.47 10.86
CA SER A 435 -15.26 9.21 10.47
C SER A 435 -14.34 9.18 11.69
N ALA A 436 -14.57 10.06 12.67
CA ALA A 436 -13.91 10.08 13.97
C ALA A 436 -14.11 8.79 14.80
N ARG A 437 -15.33 8.22 14.83
CA ARG A 437 -15.60 6.92 15.49
C ARG A 437 -14.82 5.81 14.79
N LEU A 438 -14.85 5.76 13.45
CA LEU A 438 -14.13 4.74 12.67
C LEU A 438 -12.60 4.85 12.80
N ILE A 439 -12.03 6.05 12.81
CA ILE A 439 -10.58 6.25 13.04
C ILE A 439 -10.19 5.76 14.43
N SER A 440 -11.03 6.03 15.44
CA SER A 440 -10.81 5.54 16.81
C SER A 440 -10.84 4.00 16.87
N ALA A 441 -11.77 3.37 16.15
CA ALA A 441 -11.85 1.92 15.98
C ALA A 441 -10.64 1.32 15.22
N LEU A 442 -10.23 1.91 14.10
CA LEU A 442 -9.06 1.46 13.32
C LEU A 442 -7.76 1.57 14.12
N ASN A 443 -7.58 2.65 14.89
CA ASN A 443 -6.48 2.81 15.84
C ASN A 443 -6.51 1.74 16.95
N TRP A 444 -7.69 1.39 17.46
CA TRP A 444 -7.83 0.30 18.43
C TRP A 444 -7.54 -1.08 17.81
N ILE A 445 -7.96 -1.34 16.58
CA ILE A 445 -7.64 -2.57 15.83
C ILE A 445 -6.13 -2.71 15.65
N LEU A 446 -5.44 -1.63 15.24
CA LEU A 446 -3.97 -1.61 15.15
C LEU A 446 -3.31 -2.01 16.47
N ALA A 447 -3.76 -1.45 17.60
CA ALA A 447 -3.24 -1.78 18.92
C ALA A 447 -3.55 -3.22 19.36
N ASN A 448 -4.71 -3.77 19.01
CA ASN A 448 -5.21 -5.06 19.51
C ASN A 448 -5.00 -6.26 18.57
N ARG A 449 -4.51 -6.03 17.33
CA ARG A 449 -4.42 -7.05 16.27
C ARG A 449 -3.76 -8.36 16.69
N ALA A 450 -2.75 -8.31 17.56
CA ALA A 450 -2.01 -9.49 18.00
C ALA A 450 -2.84 -10.42 18.90
N THR A 451 -3.68 -9.86 19.79
CA THR A 451 -4.40 -10.61 20.85
C THR A 451 -5.31 -11.68 20.27
N ASN A 452 -5.98 -11.39 19.16
CA ASN A 452 -6.91 -12.32 18.50
C ASN A 452 -6.48 -12.76 17.10
N ASN A 453 -5.24 -12.48 16.69
CA ASN A 453 -4.73 -12.68 15.32
C ASN A 453 -5.67 -12.03 14.29
N ILE A 454 -6.04 -10.76 14.51
CA ILE A 454 -6.84 -9.98 13.57
C ILE A 454 -6.01 -9.79 12.31
N ARG A 455 -6.38 -10.49 11.23
CA ARG A 455 -5.73 -10.42 9.92
C ARG A 455 -6.68 -9.93 8.83
N VAL A 456 -7.97 -9.86 9.10
CA VAL A 456 -8.98 -9.30 8.18
C VAL A 456 -9.82 -8.25 8.90
N VAL A 457 -10.12 -7.15 8.23
CA VAL A 457 -11.06 -6.12 8.67
C VAL A 457 -12.10 -5.91 7.57
N ASN A 458 -13.37 -6.09 7.94
CA ASN A 458 -14.51 -5.87 7.06
C ASN A 458 -15.11 -4.49 7.32
N LEU A 459 -15.14 -3.64 6.30
CA LEU A 459 -15.78 -2.32 6.31
C LEU A 459 -17.00 -2.32 5.37
N SER A 460 -18.15 -2.74 5.88
CA SER A 460 -19.44 -2.75 5.15
C SER A 460 -20.17 -1.39 5.17
N LEU A 461 -19.42 -0.32 5.40
CA LEU A 461 -19.86 1.06 5.61
C LEU A 461 -18.87 2.02 4.92
N GLY A 462 -19.22 3.31 4.79
CA GLY A 462 -18.28 4.29 4.26
C GLY A 462 -18.77 5.74 4.30
N ALA A 463 -17.87 6.65 3.92
CA ALA A 463 -18.11 8.08 3.75
C ALA A 463 -18.02 8.49 2.26
N PRO A 464 -18.61 9.63 1.86
CA PRO A 464 -18.37 10.23 0.55
C PRO A 464 -16.87 10.53 0.32
N ALA A 465 -16.31 10.03 -0.78
CA ALA A 465 -14.91 10.26 -1.17
C ALA A 465 -14.72 11.65 -1.83
N VAL A 466 -14.69 12.71 -1.02
CA VAL A 466 -14.62 14.10 -1.50
C VAL A 466 -13.21 14.68 -1.60
N GLU A 467 -12.25 14.15 -0.84
CA GLU A 467 -10.83 14.52 -0.89
C GLU A 467 -10.00 13.33 -1.37
N THR A 468 -8.84 13.58 -1.99
CA THR A 468 -7.97 12.54 -2.55
C THR A 468 -7.66 11.42 -1.55
N TRP A 469 -7.59 10.17 -2.03
CA TRP A 469 -7.16 9.04 -1.21
C TRP A 469 -5.80 9.28 -0.52
N ARG A 470 -4.93 10.11 -1.11
CA ARG A 470 -3.64 10.49 -0.54
C ARG A 470 -3.78 11.20 0.81
N ASN A 471 -4.78 12.07 0.96
CA ASN A 471 -5.04 12.91 2.13
C ASN A 471 -6.12 12.32 3.05
N ASP A 472 -7.15 11.66 2.50
CA ASP A 472 -8.33 11.20 3.24
C ASP A 472 -7.94 10.40 4.50
N PRO A 473 -8.39 10.80 5.70
CA PRO A 473 -7.96 10.18 6.95
C PRO A 473 -8.44 8.75 7.11
N LEU A 474 -9.57 8.35 6.49
CA LEU A 474 -10.00 6.95 6.47
C LEU A 474 -9.08 6.12 5.58
N CYS A 475 -8.74 6.62 4.39
CA CYS A 475 -7.78 5.99 3.48
C CYS A 475 -6.40 5.83 4.12
N ARG A 476 -5.88 6.90 4.76
CA ARG A 476 -4.60 6.84 5.48
C ARG A 476 -4.66 5.91 6.69
N ALA A 477 -5.79 5.82 7.39
CA ALA A 477 -5.97 4.87 8.48
C ALA A 477 -5.94 3.41 8.00
N VAL A 478 -6.74 3.03 7.00
CA VAL A 478 -6.76 1.64 6.48
C VAL A 478 -5.43 1.23 5.86
N ARG A 479 -4.71 2.17 5.24
CA ARG A 479 -3.35 1.99 4.71
C ARG A 479 -2.33 1.63 5.78
N GLN A 480 -2.45 2.17 7.00
CA GLN A 480 -1.62 1.74 8.12
C GLN A 480 -1.95 0.31 8.59
N LEU A 481 -3.21 -0.13 8.47
CA LEU A 481 -3.60 -1.51 8.73
C LEU A 481 -3.03 -2.48 7.66
N THR A 482 -3.11 -2.12 6.37
CA THR A 482 -2.53 -2.95 5.30
C THR A 482 -1.00 -2.99 5.39
N ALA A 483 -0.34 -1.89 5.76
CA ALA A 483 1.11 -1.85 6.03
C ALA A 483 1.58 -2.82 7.12
N VAL A 484 0.75 -3.11 8.14
CA VAL A 484 1.07 -4.12 9.18
C VAL A 484 0.57 -5.53 8.85
N GLY A 485 0.12 -5.79 7.61
CA GLY A 485 -0.25 -7.11 7.12
C GLY A 485 -1.68 -7.56 7.44
N ILE A 486 -2.58 -6.62 7.71
CA ILE A 486 -4.04 -6.85 7.81
C ILE A 486 -4.65 -6.66 6.41
N VAL A 487 -5.46 -7.62 5.96
CA VAL A 487 -6.29 -7.46 4.77
C VAL A 487 -7.49 -6.59 5.14
N VAL A 488 -7.57 -5.38 4.58
CA VAL A 488 -8.76 -4.53 4.72
C VAL A 488 -9.64 -4.71 3.48
N VAL A 489 -10.90 -5.07 3.70
CA VAL A 489 -11.91 -5.25 2.66
C VAL A 489 -13.00 -4.20 2.89
N ALA A 490 -13.29 -3.40 1.86
CA ALA A 490 -14.20 -2.26 1.94
C ALA A 490 -15.27 -2.34 0.86
N ALA A 491 -16.50 -1.99 1.23
CA ALA A 491 -17.60 -1.91 0.28
C ALA A 491 -17.42 -0.74 -0.70
N ALA A 492 -17.70 -0.97 -2.00
CA ALA A 492 -17.52 0.06 -3.03
C ALA A 492 -18.48 1.27 -2.87
N GLY A 493 -19.62 1.08 -2.22
CA GLY A 493 -20.75 2.02 -2.21
C GLY A 493 -21.93 1.50 -3.02
N ASN A 494 -23.13 2.02 -2.75
CA ASN A 494 -24.37 1.61 -3.41
C ASN A 494 -25.02 2.75 -4.22
N ASN A 495 -24.18 3.66 -4.74
CA ASN A 495 -24.59 4.89 -5.44
C ASN A 495 -24.39 4.78 -6.96
N GLY A 496 -24.34 3.55 -7.50
CA GLY A 496 -24.09 3.26 -8.90
C GLY A 496 -25.22 3.61 -9.88
N LYS A 497 -26.36 4.14 -9.43
CA LYS A 497 -27.47 4.58 -10.30
C LYS A 497 -28.22 5.80 -9.77
N THR A 498 -28.84 6.54 -10.68
CA THR A 498 -29.82 7.59 -10.36
C THR A 498 -31.15 7.00 -9.89
N ALA A 499 -32.04 7.83 -9.33
CA ALA A 499 -33.42 7.44 -9.04
C ALA A 499 -34.22 7.04 -10.29
N SER A 500 -33.82 7.49 -11.48
CA SER A 500 -34.37 7.09 -12.79
C SER A 500 -33.72 5.81 -13.37
N GLY A 501 -32.81 5.16 -12.64
CA GLY A 501 -32.16 3.91 -13.05
C GLY A 501 -30.96 4.06 -13.99
N GLN A 502 -30.53 5.29 -14.30
CA GLN A 502 -29.36 5.53 -15.16
C GLN A 502 -28.07 5.22 -14.40
N LYS A 503 -27.09 4.55 -15.03
CA LYS A 503 -25.79 4.24 -14.42
C LYS A 503 -25.04 5.52 -14.02
N ILE A 504 -24.42 5.51 -12.85
CA ILE A 504 -23.50 6.54 -12.36
C ILE A 504 -22.10 5.92 -12.27
N TYR A 505 -21.12 6.59 -12.85
CA TYR A 505 -19.68 6.32 -12.68
C TYR A 505 -19.09 7.38 -11.74
N GLY A 506 -18.00 7.05 -11.05
CA GLY A 506 -17.35 7.99 -10.12
C GLY A 506 -17.88 7.97 -8.68
N ALA A 507 -18.57 6.91 -8.27
CA ALA A 507 -19.32 6.85 -7.01
C ALA A 507 -18.68 5.95 -5.94
N ILE A 508 -17.38 5.64 -6.06
CA ILE A 508 -16.65 4.82 -5.09
C ILE A 508 -16.49 5.60 -3.77
N HIS A 509 -16.90 4.99 -2.66
CA HIS A 509 -16.86 5.60 -1.33
C HIS A 509 -15.49 5.45 -0.65
N SER A 510 -15.24 6.28 0.36
CA SER A 510 -14.10 6.17 1.27
C SER A 510 -14.43 5.21 2.42
N PRO A 511 -13.51 4.30 2.82
CA PRO A 511 -12.11 4.18 2.37
C PRO A 511 -11.89 3.27 1.15
N GLY A 512 -12.94 2.83 0.45
CA GLY A 512 -12.86 1.99 -0.75
C GLY A 512 -12.19 2.64 -1.97
N ASN A 513 -11.87 3.94 -1.93
CA ASN A 513 -11.04 4.62 -2.91
C ASN A 513 -9.52 4.45 -2.66
N ASP A 514 -9.07 3.86 -1.54
CA ASP A 514 -7.64 3.61 -1.30
C ASP A 514 -7.08 2.46 -2.19
N PRO A 515 -5.87 2.59 -2.78
CA PRO A 515 -5.27 1.53 -3.59
C PRO A 515 -4.95 0.23 -2.84
N THR A 516 -4.67 0.29 -1.53
CA THR A 516 -4.21 -0.87 -0.73
C THR A 516 -5.34 -1.77 -0.24
N VAL A 517 -6.56 -1.23 -0.09
CA VAL A 517 -7.73 -2.03 0.31
C VAL A 517 -8.27 -2.86 -0.85
N ILE A 518 -9.00 -3.92 -0.52
CA ILE A 518 -9.80 -4.70 -1.47
C ILE A 518 -11.20 -4.10 -1.50
N THR A 519 -11.52 -3.38 -2.57
CA THR A 519 -12.81 -2.71 -2.76
C THR A 519 -13.77 -3.62 -3.50
N VAL A 520 -14.93 -3.88 -2.89
CA VAL A 520 -15.85 -4.93 -3.34
C VAL A 520 -17.15 -4.32 -3.87
N GLY A 521 -17.43 -4.56 -5.15
CA GLY A 521 -18.74 -4.30 -5.75
C GLY A 521 -19.70 -5.49 -5.58
N ALA A 522 -20.97 -5.31 -5.93
CA ALA A 522 -22.02 -6.32 -5.72
C ALA A 522 -22.51 -6.94 -7.04
N ALA A 523 -22.44 -8.26 -7.14
CA ALA A 523 -23.06 -9.08 -8.18
C ALA A 523 -24.44 -9.57 -7.74
N ASN A 524 -25.28 -9.89 -8.73
CA ASN A 524 -26.57 -10.53 -8.58
C ASN A 524 -26.52 -11.91 -9.22
N THR A 525 -26.77 -12.95 -8.41
CA THR A 525 -26.82 -14.34 -8.85
C THR A 525 -28.21 -14.79 -9.30
N PHE A 526 -29.18 -13.87 -9.31
CA PHE A 526 -30.59 -14.14 -9.64
C PHE A 526 -31.25 -15.27 -8.83
N GLY A 527 -30.65 -15.64 -7.69
CA GLY A 527 -31.09 -16.75 -6.85
C GLY A 527 -30.72 -18.13 -7.39
N THR A 528 -29.80 -18.23 -8.35
CA THR A 528 -29.31 -19.49 -8.90
C THR A 528 -27.89 -19.78 -8.39
N ASP A 529 -27.46 -21.05 -8.48
CA ASP A 529 -26.09 -21.48 -8.24
C ASP A 529 -25.22 -21.44 -9.50
N ALA A 530 -25.84 -21.25 -10.67
CA ALA A 530 -25.11 -21.15 -11.93
C ALA A 530 -24.31 -19.85 -11.93
N ARG A 531 -23.20 -19.83 -12.69
CA ARG A 531 -22.31 -18.66 -12.74
C ARG A 531 -22.35 -17.91 -14.08
N ASN A 532 -23.22 -18.33 -15.01
CA ASN A 532 -23.25 -17.80 -16.38
C ASN A 532 -24.38 -16.80 -16.64
N ASP A 533 -25.31 -16.67 -15.69
CA ASP A 533 -26.38 -15.68 -15.59
C ASP A 533 -26.03 -14.51 -14.63
N ASP A 534 -24.97 -14.64 -13.82
CA ASP A 534 -24.47 -13.61 -12.91
C ASP A 534 -24.21 -12.26 -13.61
N GLY A 535 -24.55 -11.16 -12.92
CA GLY A 535 -24.29 -9.81 -13.43
C GLY A 535 -24.08 -8.77 -12.34
N VAL A 536 -23.32 -7.70 -12.63
CA VAL A 536 -23.12 -6.60 -11.67
C VAL A 536 -24.45 -5.89 -11.40
N THR A 537 -24.77 -5.71 -10.13
CA THR A 537 -26.00 -5.05 -9.70
C THR A 537 -26.11 -3.61 -10.21
N THR A 538 -27.34 -3.15 -10.39
CA THR A 538 -27.58 -1.76 -10.83
C THR A 538 -27.08 -0.73 -9.82
N PHE A 539 -27.05 -1.07 -8.52
CA PHE A 539 -26.65 -0.17 -7.44
C PHE A 539 -25.17 -0.16 -7.11
N SER A 540 -24.42 -1.23 -7.38
CA SER A 540 -22.99 -1.27 -7.05
C SER A 540 -22.29 -0.04 -7.60
N SER A 541 -21.62 0.72 -6.73
CA SER A 541 -20.85 1.89 -7.14
C SER A 541 -19.76 1.49 -8.14
N ARG A 542 -19.52 2.40 -9.08
CA ARG A 542 -18.65 2.21 -10.24
C ARG A 542 -17.52 3.21 -10.20
N GLY A 543 -16.33 2.79 -10.64
CA GLY A 543 -15.16 3.64 -10.80
C GLY A 543 -15.32 4.68 -11.93
N PRO A 544 -14.23 5.37 -12.31
CA PRO A 544 -12.99 5.42 -11.55
C PRO A 544 -13.21 6.17 -10.22
N THR A 545 -12.22 6.29 -9.34
CA THR A 545 -12.37 7.20 -8.19
C THR A 545 -12.44 8.66 -8.65
N ARG A 546 -13.27 9.46 -7.97
CA ARG A 546 -13.50 10.89 -8.26
C ARG A 546 -13.29 11.81 -7.06
N SER A 547 -12.69 11.28 -6.00
CA SER A 547 -11.95 12.06 -5.01
C SER A 547 -10.85 12.88 -5.71
N TYR A 548 -10.48 14.02 -5.13
CA TYR A 548 -9.55 14.96 -5.76
C TYR A 548 -8.80 15.81 -4.73
N TRP A 549 -7.72 16.43 -5.17
CA TRP A 549 -7.08 17.55 -4.48
C TRP A 549 -7.11 18.80 -5.37
N THR A 550 -6.83 19.96 -4.78
CA THR A 550 -6.77 21.25 -5.49
C THR A 550 -5.35 21.81 -5.35
N ASP A 551 -4.75 22.22 -6.47
CA ASP A 551 -3.41 22.80 -6.47
C ASP A 551 -3.39 24.30 -6.12
N ALA A 552 -2.19 24.88 -6.03
CA ALA A 552 -1.99 26.30 -5.71
C ALA A 552 -2.58 27.26 -6.76
N ASN A 553 -2.90 26.79 -7.97
CA ASN A 553 -3.54 27.57 -9.03
C ASN A 553 -5.08 27.42 -9.01
N GLY A 554 -5.63 26.60 -8.11
CA GLY A 554 -7.06 26.30 -8.03
C GLY A 554 -7.55 25.20 -8.97
N ALA A 555 -6.65 24.48 -9.67
CA ALA A 555 -7.03 23.38 -10.53
C ALA A 555 -7.29 22.10 -9.73
N LYS A 556 -8.32 21.33 -10.12
CA LYS A 556 -8.72 20.08 -9.46
C LYS A 556 -8.07 18.87 -10.14
N HIS A 557 -7.28 18.15 -9.37
CA HIS A 557 -6.61 16.92 -9.78
C HIS A 557 -7.37 15.73 -9.21
N PHE A 558 -8.08 15.00 -10.09
CA PHE A 558 -8.92 13.86 -9.73
C PHE A 558 -8.11 12.56 -9.71
N ASP A 559 -8.39 11.70 -8.74
CA ASP A 559 -7.60 10.49 -8.47
C ASP A 559 -7.70 9.42 -9.58
N HIS A 560 -8.81 9.33 -10.31
CA HIS A 560 -9.00 8.45 -11.47
C HIS A 560 -8.67 6.95 -11.32
N LEU A 561 -8.61 6.42 -10.08
CA LEU A 561 -8.21 5.04 -9.83
C LEU A 561 -9.25 4.03 -10.34
N ILE A 562 -8.78 2.90 -10.89
CA ILE A 562 -9.65 1.78 -11.25
C ILE A 562 -10.16 1.10 -9.98
N LYS A 563 -11.49 1.12 -9.81
CA LYS A 563 -12.24 0.49 -8.70
C LYS A 563 -13.65 0.09 -9.20
N PRO A 564 -14.34 -0.89 -8.60
CA PRO A 564 -13.89 -1.79 -7.53
C PRO A 564 -12.75 -2.71 -7.99
N ASP A 565 -12.10 -3.42 -7.07
CA ASP A 565 -11.05 -4.39 -7.43
C ASP A 565 -11.66 -5.70 -7.94
N LEU A 566 -12.81 -6.10 -7.39
CA LEU A 566 -13.62 -7.25 -7.82
C LEU A 566 -15.07 -7.11 -7.33
N VAL A 567 -15.96 -7.99 -7.77
CA VAL A 567 -17.34 -8.11 -7.27
C VAL A 567 -17.58 -9.45 -6.57
N ALA A 568 -18.59 -9.51 -5.70
CA ALA A 568 -19.06 -10.76 -5.09
C ALA A 568 -20.59 -10.73 -4.94
N PRO A 569 -21.26 -11.89 -4.72
CA PRO A 569 -22.71 -11.93 -4.51
C PRO A 569 -23.15 -10.95 -3.43
N GLY A 570 -24.09 -10.06 -3.77
CA GLY A 570 -24.53 -8.97 -2.89
C GLY A 570 -25.97 -8.56 -3.11
N ASN A 571 -26.79 -9.40 -3.75
CA ASN A 571 -28.21 -9.16 -3.99
C ASN A 571 -29.03 -10.34 -3.49
N TRP A 572 -30.03 -10.07 -2.65
CA TRP A 572 -30.91 -11.05 -2.00
C TRP A 572 -30.15 -12.15 -1.24
N ILE A 573 -29.11 -11.75 -0.50
CA ILE A 573 -28.31 -12.67 0.31
C ILE A 573 -29.01 -12.90 1.66
N ILE A 574 -29.23 -14.17 2.01
CA ILE A 574 -29.79 -14.56 3.31
C ILE A 574 -28.68 -14.47 4.37
N GLY A 575 -29.01 -13.97 5.56
CA GLY A 575 -28.08 -13.89 6.69
C GLY A 575 -28.83 -13.73 8.01
N ALA A 576 -28.10 -13.77 9.13
CA ALA A 576 -28.67 -13.72 10.47
C ALA A 576 -29.41 -12.40 10.74
N GLU A 577 -30.56 -12.51 11.40
CA GLU A 577 -31.39 -11.37 11.81
C GLU A 577 -31.31 -11.15 13.34
N SER A 578 -31.24 -9.88 13.73
CA SER A 578 -31.46 -9.46 15.11
C SER A 578 -32.96 -9.17 15.35
N PRO A 579 -33.64 -9.71 16.39
CA PRO A 579 -35.10 -9.65 16.49
C PRO A 579 -35.57 -8.22 16.69
N SER A 580 -36.59 -7.83 15.93
CA SER A 580 -37.15 -6.47 15.97
C SER A 580 -36.11 -5.37 15.68
N ASN A 581 -35.07 -5.70 14.89
CA ASN A 581 -34.14 -4.69 14.41
C ASN A 581 -34.83 -3.65 13.51
N GLN A 582 -34.26 -2.46 13.40
CA GLN A 582 -34.86 -1.37 12.63
C GLN A 582 -35.11 -1.75 11.17
N ILE A 583 -34.14 -2.36 10.47
CA ILE A 583 -34.26 -2.72 9.05
C ILE A 583 -35.46 -3.67 8.82
N ALA A 584 -35.56 -4.76 9.58
CA ALA A 584 -36.66 -5.72 9.46
C ALA A 584 -38.02 -5.13 9.91
N THR A 585 -38.01 -4.26 10.93
CA THR A 585 -39.22 -3.58 11.41
C THR A 585 -39.79 -2.62 10.36
N GLU A 586 -38.92 -1.89 9.64
CA GLU A 586 -39.29 -0.98 8.55
C GLU A 586 -39.63 -1.71 7.24
N ASN A 587 -39.11 -2.92 7.02
CA ASN A 587 -39.21 -3.68 5.77
C ASN A 587 -39.46 -5.17 6.08
N GLN A 588 -40.68 -5.49 6.51
CA GLN A 588 -41.05 -6.84 6.99
C GLN A 588 -40.88 -7.92 5.91
N GLU A 589 -40.95 -7.56 4.63
CA GLU A 589 -40.66 -8.44 3.49
C GLU A 589 -39.19 -8.92 3.40
N LEU A 590 -38.29 -8.36 4.21
CA LEU A 590 -36.92 -8.84 4.33
C LEU A 590 -36.78 -9.99 5.34
N GLU A 591 -37.73 -10.19 6.27
CA GLU A 591 -37.71 -11.37 7.13
C GLU A 591 -37.88 -12.64 6.28
N VAL A 592 -37.08 -13.67 6.56
CA VAL A 592 -37.34 -14.99 5.98
C VAL A 592 -38.53 -15.60 6.70
N ASP A 593 -39.62 -15.83 5.96
CA ASP A 593 -40.68 -16.75 6.36
C ASP A 593 -40.04 -18.10 6.68
N ASN A 594 -39.80 -18.39 7.98
CA ASN A 594 -39.85 -19.68 8.68
C ASN A 594 -39.11 -19.61 10.05
N ASN A 595 -39.67 -18.84 11.00
CA ASN A 595 -39.05 -18.52 12.29
C ASN A 595 -39.42 -19.53 13.42
N ALA A 596 -38.81 -20.71 13.42
CA ALA A 596 -39.06 -21.73 14.46
C ALA A 596 -38.46 -21.43 15.86
N ASP A 597 -37.59 -20.43 15.99
CA ASP A 597 -37.05 -19.90 17.26
C ASP A 597 -36.39 -18.54 16.99
N ASN A 598 -36.61 -17.56 17.88
CA ASN A 598 -35.94 -16.27 17.86
C ASN A 598 -34.41 -16.37 17.76
N THR A 599 -33.74 -17.42 18.27
CA THR A 599 -32.27 -17.59 18.12
C THR A 599 -31.81 -17.94 16.70
N ARG A 600 -32.73 -18.20 15.77
CA ARG A 600 -32.45 -18.68 14.41
C ARG A 600 -33.02 -17.80 13.29
N LYS A 601 -33.58 -16.64 13.62
CA LYS A 601 -34.15 -15.71 12.65
C LYS A 601 -33.16 -15.34 11.52
N MET A 602 -33.64 -15.30 10.28
CA MET A 602 -32.84 -14.92 9.10
C MET A 602 -33.55 -13.84 8.31
N MET A 603 -32.79 -13.00 7.60
CA MET A 603 -33.33 -11.96 6.73
C MET A 603 -32.55 -11.85 5.41
N TYR A 604 -33.22 -11.38 4.36
CA TYR A 604 -32.62 -11.00 3.09
C TYR A 604 -32.03 -9.59 3.18
N MET A 605 -30.78 -9.42 2.75
CA MET A 605 -30.20 -8.09 2.53
C MET A 605 -29.46 -8.02 1.21
N SER A 606 -29.29 -6.80 0.72
CA SER A 606 -28.71 -6.51 -0.58
C SER A 606 -27.88 -5.23 -0.49
N GLY A 607 -26.66 -5.26 -1.04
CA GLY A 607 -25.70 -4.16 -0.96
C GLY A 607 -24.26 -4.64 -1.19
N THR A 608 -23.36 -3.72 -1.54
CA THR A 608 -21.90 -3.97 -1.46
C THR A 608 -21.48 -4.35 -0.04
N SER A 609 -22.22 -3.90 0.97
CA SER A 609 -22.14 -4.32 2.36
C SER A 609 -22.33 -5.84 2.61
N MET A 610 -23.03 -6.57 1.72
CA MET A 610 -23.20 -8.03 1.78
C MET A 610 -22.13 -8.76 0.95
N ALA A 611 -21.66 -8.15 -0.13
CA ALA A 611 -20.55 -8.69 -0.93
C ALA A 611 -19.19 -8.63 -0.20
N THR A 612 -18.96 -7.55 0.57
CA THR A 612 -17.73 -7.31 1.35
C THR A 612 -17.41 -8.41 2.38
N PRO A 613 -18.35 -8.90 3.21
CA PRO A 613 -18.08 -9.97 4.16
C PRO A 613 -17.79 -11.32 3.51
N ILE A 614 -18.39 -11.60 2.34
CA ILE A 614 -18.08 -12.81 1.55
C ILE A 614 -16.61 -12.80 1.10
N VAL A 615 -16.10 -11.65 0.64
CA VAL A 615 -14.67 -11.46 0.30
C VAL A 615 -13.78 -11.46 1.54
N SER A 616 -14.25 -10.92 2.68
CA SER A 616 -13.54 -10.96 3.96
C SER A 616 -13.35 -12.39 4.49
N GLY A 617 -14.40 -13.22 4.40
CA GLY A 617 -14.30 -14.65 4.70
C GLY A 617 -13.34 -15.36 3.75
N ALA A 618 -13.44 -15.11 2.44
CA ALA A 618 -12.50 -15.67 1.46
C ALA A 618 -11.04 -15.31 1.78
N ALA A 619 -10.76 -14.05 2.15
CA ALA A 619 -9.43 -13.62 2.60
C ALA A 619 -8.96 -14.40 3.84
N ALA A 620 -9.84 -14.69 4.81
CA ALA A 620 -9.51 -15.53 5.96
C ALA A 620 -9.19 -16.98 5.57
N LEU A 621 -9.91 -17.56 4.59
CA LEU A 621 -9.58 -18.90 4.05
C LEU A 621 -8.18 -18.91 3.41
N LEU A 622 -7.82 -17.89 2.60
CA LEU A 622 -6.49 -17.80 1.99
C LEU A 622 -5.38 -17.65 3.04
N LEU A 623 -5.64 -16.89 4.11
CA LEU A 623 -4.71 -16.69 5.22
C LEU A 623 -4.57 -17.93 6.13
N GLN A 624 -5.60 -18.79 6.21
CA GLN A 624 -5.49 -20.11 6.83
C GLN A 624 -4.67 -21.06 5.96
N ALA A 625 -4.95 -21.11 4.65
CA ALA A 625 -4.20 -21.93 3.68
C ALA A 625 -2.71 -21.55 3.63
N ASN A 626 -2.42 -20.24 3.73
CA ASN A 626 -1.07 -19.71 3.72
C ASN A 626 -0.96 -18.46 4.63
N PRO A 627 -0.52 -18.61 5.90
CA PRO A 627 -0.44 -17.50 6.84
C PRO A 627 0.67 -16.48 6.53
N LYS A 628 1.50 -16.76 5.52
CA LYS A 628 2.61 -15.90 5.06
C LYS A 628 2.21 -14.96 3.93
N LEU A 629 0.98 -15.05 3.41
CA LEU A 629 0.48 -14.08 2.45
C LEU A 629 0.40 -12.67 3.07
N THR A 630 0.85 -11.69 2.29
CA THR A 630 0.67 -10.25 2.53
C THR A 630 -0.73 -9.79 2.11
N SER A 631 -1.14 -8.58 2.50
CA SER A 631 -2.41 -8.00 2.02
C SER A 631 -2.47 -7.93 0.49
N ASN A 632 -1.36 -7.53 -0.13
CA ASN A 632 -1.26 -7.35 -1.57
C ASN A 632 -1.20 -8.69 -2.32
N MET A 633 -0.66 -9.77 -1.72
CA MET A 633 -0.80 -11.12 -2.27
C MET A 633 -2.24 -11.62 -2.23
N VAL A 634 -2.95 -11.43 -1.11
CA VAL A 634 -4.38 -11.79 -1.01
C VAL A 634 -5.19 -11.04 -2.07
N LYS A 635 -4.97 -9.73 -2.20
CA LYS A 635 -5.59 -8.88 -3.24
C LYS A 635 -5.23 -9.32 -4.68
N MET A 636 -3.98 -9.75 -4.92
CA MET A 636 -3.54 -10.28 -6.21
C MET A 636 -4.24 -11.59 -6.55
N ILE A 637 -4.25 -12.55 -5.62
CA ILE A 637 -4.85 -13.88 -5.81
C ILE A 637 -6.34 -13.75 -6.16
N LEU A 638 -7.09 -12.99 -5.36
CA LEU A 638 -8.53 -12.83 -5.52
C LEU A 638 -8.92 -12.20 -6.86
N GLN A 639 -8.15 -11.23 -7.35
CA GLN A 639 -8.33 -10.65 -8.70
C GLN A 639 -7.92 -11.63 -9.80
N TYR A 640 -6.74 -12.25 -9.67
CA TYR A 640 -6.18 -13.12 -10.71
C TYR A 640 -7.10 -14.30 -11.05
N THR A 641 -7.76 -14.86 -10.04
CA THR A 641 -8.63 -16.04 -10.18
C THR A 641 -10.09 -15.69 -10.42
N ALA A 642 -10.47 -14.41 -10.36
CA ALA A 642 -11.85 -13.94 -10.53
C ALA A 642 -12.46 -14.38 -11.88
N GLN A 643 -13.78 -14.41 -11.94
CA GLN A 643 -14.54 -14.71 -13.14
C GLN A 643 -14.97 -13.41 -13.85
N PRO A 644 -14.48 -13.12 -15.07
CA PRO A 644 -15.02 -12.01 -15.85
C PRO A 644 -16.50 -12.23 -16.20
N LEU A 645 -17.36 -11.31 -15.77
CA LEU A 645 -18.78 -11.27 -16.09
C LEU A 645 -19.00 -10.63 -17.47
N ALA A 646 -19.88 -11.23 -18.27
CA ALA A 646 -20.19 -10.75 -19.62
C ALA A 646 -20.99 -9.43 -19.57
N GLY A 647 -20.66 -8.48 -20.45
CA GLY A 647 -21.41 -7.23 -20.62
C GLY A 647 -21.10 -6.11 -19.61
N PHE A 648 -20.12 -6.30 -18.71
CA PHE A 648 -19.67 -5.29 -17.74
C PHE A 648 -18.22 -4.87 -18.02
N ASN A 649 -17.90 -3.58 -17.82
CA ASN A 649 -16.52 -3.11 -17.94
C ASN A 649 -15.78 -3.12 -16.59
N THR A 650 -14.46 -2.94 -16.62
CA THR A 650 -13.56 -2.99 -15.45
C THR A 650 -13.96 -2.01 -14.33
N LEU A 651 -14.56 -0.86 -14.65
CA LEU A 651 -15.03 0.11 -13.65
C LEU A 651 -16.35 -0.32 -12.99
N GLU A 652 -17.03 -1.36 -13.50
CA GLU A 652 -18.22 -1.96 -12.90
C GLU A 652 -17.88 -3.25 -12.13
N GLN A 653 -17.05 -4.12 -12.71
CA GLN A 653 -16.79 -5.46 -12.17
C GLN A 653 -15.39 -5.65 -11.53
N GLY A 654 -14.48 -4.68 -11.66
CA GLY A 654 -13.08 -4.89 -11.33
C GLY A 654 -12.47 -5.99 -12.21
N ALA A 655 -11.72 -6.90 -11.60
CA ALA A 655 -11.18 -8.09 -12.27
C ALA A 655 -12.27 -9.14 -12.61
N GLY A 656 -13.47 -9.00 -12.06
CA GLY A 656 -14.57 -9.94 -12.20
C GLY A 656 -15.14 -10.36 -10.86
N GLU A 657 -15.96 -11.41 -10.86
CA GLU A 657 -16.59 -11.93 -9.67
C GLU A 657 -15.71 -12.93 -8.90
N LEU A 658 -15.81 -12.91 -7.57
CA LEU A 658 -15.10 -13.78 -6.65
C LEU A 658 -15.15 -15.27 -7.04
N ASN A 659 -13.97 -15.88 -7.00
CA ASN A 659 -13.76 -17.31 -7.20
C ASN A 659 -12.86 -17.86 -6.08
N ILE A 660 -13.50 -18.44 -5.06
CA ILE A 660 -12.80 -18.95 -3.86
C ILE A 660 -12.02 -20.23 -4.16
N GLU A 661 -12.51 -21.12 -5.05
CA GLU A 661 -11.82 -22.36 -5.43
C GLU A 661 -10.45 -22.06 -6.05
N GLY A 662 -10.44 -21.21 -7.08
CA GLY A 662 -9.21 -20.84 -7.76
C GLY A 662 -8.24 -20.11 -6.84
N ALA A 663 -8.78 -19.20 -6.00
CA ALA A 663 -8.01 -18.43 -5.04
C ALA A 663 -7.32 -19.34 -3.99
N ALA A 664 -8.07 -20.27 -3.39
CA ALA A 664 -7.55 -21.20 -2.39
C ALA A 664 -6.49 -22.14 -3.00
N ARG A 665 -6.75 -22.67 -4.20
CA ARG A 665 -5.79 -23.49 -4.95
C ARG A 665 -4.49 -22.74 -5.22
N LEU A 666 -4.56 -21.46 -5.61
CA LEU A 666 -3.36 -20.63 -5.81
C LEU A 666 -2.64 -20.31 -4.48
N ALA A 667 -3.37 -20.02 -3.40
CA ALA A 667 -2.78 -19.74 -2.08
C ALA A 667 -1.96 -20.92 -1.52
N PHE A 668 -2.43 -22.16 -1.69
CA PHE A 668 -1.69 -23.38 -1.34
C PHE A 668 -0.44 -23.59 -2.21
N MET A 669 -0.46 -23.16 -3.47
CA MET A 669 0.68 -23.28 -4.37
C MET A 669 1.76 -22.23 -4.11
N ILE A 670 1.45 -21.11 -3.44
CA ILE A 670 2.43 -20.09 -3.08
C ILE A 670 3.30 -20.57 -1.90
N ARG A 671 4.62 -20.43 -2.05
CA ARG A 671 5.64 -20.80 -1.06
C ARG A 671 5.52 -19.98 0.22
N GLN A 672 5.50 -20.68 1.35
CA GLN A 672 5.56 -20.06 2.68
C GLN A 672 6.99 -19.70 3.12
N ASN A 673 8.01 -20.07 2.34
CA ASN A 673 9.44 -19.88 2.65
C ASN A 673 10.14 -18.86 1.71
N LEU A 674 9.42 -17.82 1.32
CA LEU A 674 10.04 -16.69 0.62
C LEU A 674 11.04 -15.98 1.57
N PRO A 675 12.25 -15.62 1.10
CA PRO A 675 13.23 -14.89 1.92
C PRO A 675 12.70 -13.51 2.31
N THR A 676 13.20 -12.91 3.40
CA THR A 676 12.76 -11.57 3.85
C THR A 676 13.98 -10.65 4.05
N PRO A 677 14.14 -9.59 3.23
CA PRO A 677 13.28 -9.17 2.10
C PRO A 677 13.24 -10.21 0.97
N THR A 678 12.15 -10.23 0.18
CA THR A 678 12.04 -11.13 -0.98
C THR A 678 12.55 -10.42 -2.25
N PRO A 679 13.60 -10.92 -2.93
CA PRO A 679 14.04 -10.34 -4.20
C PRO A 679 12.96 -10.43 -5.28
N GLN A 680 12.85 -9.39 -6.11
CA GLN A 680 11.99 -9.41 -7.28
C GLN A 680 12.39 -10.54 -8.24
N GLY A 681 11.41 -11.18 -8.87
CA GLY A 681 11.63 -12.35 -9.73
C GLY A 681 11.76 -13.69 -8.97
N THR A 682 11.82 -13.70 -7.63
CA THR A 682 11.85 -14.94 -6.84
C THR A 682 10.68 -15.84 -7.21
N SER A 683 10.93 -17.12 -7.51
CA SER A 683 9.85 -18.08 -7.80
C SER A 683 8.92 -18.22 -6.60
N MET A 684 7.64 -17.89 -6.81
CA MET A 684 6.60 -17.95 -5.77
C MET A 684 5.96 -19.32 -5.61
N LEU A 685 5.96 -20.16 -6.65
CA LEU A 685 5.24 -21.44 -6.60
C LEU A 685 6.08 -22.56 -5.98
N THR A 686 5.42 -23.49 -5.28
CA THR A 686 6.02 -24.71 -4.71
C THR A 686 6.36 -25.76 -5.78
N SER A 687 5.79 -25.63 -6.98
CA SER A 687 6.01 -26.48 -8.15
C SER A 687 6.25 -25.63 -9.40
N SER A 688 6.95 -26.19 -10.38
CA SER A 688 7.09 -25.59 -11.72
C SER A 688 5.83 -25.74 -12.59
N THR A 689 4.90 -26.62 -12.22
CA THR A 689 3.62 -26.79 -12.92
C THR A 689 2.66 -25.67 -12.52
N LEU A 690 2.17 -24.92 -13.51
CA LEU A 690 1.14 -23.90 -13.32
C LEU A 690 -0.20 -24.51 -12.85
N PRO A 691 -1.01 -23.77 -12.08
CA PRO A 691 -2.40 -24.15 -11.86
C PRO A 691 -3.17 -24.17 -13.19
N VAL A 692 -4.26 -24.95 -13.26
CA VAL A 692 -5.21 -24.82 -14.36
C VAL A 692 -5.94 -23.48 -14.23
N HIS A 693 -5.84 -22.59 -15.23
CA HIS A 693 -6.41 -21.23 -15.24
C HIS A 693 -7.95 -21.20 -15.48
N SER A 694 -8.65 -22.19 -14.94
CA SER A 694 -10.10 -22.29 -15.01
C SER A 694 -10.64 -22.92 -13.74
N SER A 695 -11.86 -22.57 -13.38
CA SER A 695 -12.62 -23.20 -12.31
C SER A 695 -13.95 -23.72 -12.86
N THR A 696 -14.53 -24.71 -12.19
CA THR A 696 -15.88 -25.20 -12.45
C THR A 696 -16.67 -25.09 -11.16
N ILE A 697 -17.68 -24.23 -11.12
CA ILE A 697 -18.56 -23.99 -9.96
C ILE A 697 -19.99 -24.28 -10.42
N SER A 698 -20.72 -25.11 -9.67
CA SER A 698 -22.08 -25.56 -10.03
C SER A 698 -22.23 -26.01 -11.50
N GLY A 699 -21.31 -26.85 -11.96
CA GLY A 699 -21.25 -27.31 -13.37
C GLY A 699 -20.84 -26.25 -14.41
N THR A 700 -20.80 -24.97 -14.05
CA THR A 700 -20.40 -23.86 -14.92
C THR A 700 -18.88 -23.74 -14.92
N LYS A 701 -18.24 -23.96 -16.08
CA LYS A 701 -16.80 -23.78 -16.26
C LYS A 701 -16.48 -22.41 -16.85
N PHE A 702 -15.57 -21.67 -16.21
CA PHE A 702 -15.11 -20.36 -16.66
C PHE A 702 -13.58 -20.24 -16.63
N GLN A 703 -13.03 -19.33 -17.43
CA GLN A 703 -11.60 -18.96 -17.35
C GLN A 703 -11.40 -17.90 -16.27
N TRP A 704 -10.25 -17.96 -15.60
CA TRP A 704 -9.82 -16.92 -14.68
C TRP A 704 -9.50 -15.61 -15.42
N ALA A 705 -9.65 -14.47 -14.74
CA ALA A 705 -9.27 -13.15 -15.27
C ALA A 705 -7.79 -13.08 -15.69
N GLY A 706 -6.91 -13.82 -15.01
CA GLY A 706 -5.50 -13.97 -15.42
C GLY A 706 -4.67 -12.69 -15.29
N GLY A 707 -5.14 -11.73 -14.50
CA GLY A 707 -4.52 -10.42 -14.30
C GLY A 707 -4.97 -9.72 -13.03
N ILE A 708 -4.41 -8.54 -12.80
CA ILE A 708 -4.69 -7.66 -11.67
C ILE A 708 -4.82 -6.21 -12.13
N LEU A 709 -5.51 -5.42 -11.34
CA LEU A 709 -5.74 -3.99 -11.58
C LEU A 709 -4.85 -3.17 -10.63
N PRO A 710 -3.68 -2.68 -11.08
CA PRO A 710 -3.03 -1.55 -10.43
C PRO A 710 -3.89 -0.29 -10.54
N SER A 711 -3.57 0.70 -9.71
CA SER A 711 -4.20 2.03 -9.60
C SER A 711 -4.76 2.60 -10.91
N TYR A 712 -4.00 2.56 -12.01
CA TYR A 712 -4.32 3.22 -13.28
C TYR A 712 -4.38 2.29 -14.51
N GLY A 713 -4.38 0.97 -14.33
CA GLY A 713 -4.30 0.06 -15.47
C GLY A 713 -4.64 -1.40 -15.17
N ALA A 714 -4.23 -2.29 -16.07
CA ALA A 714 -4.36 -3.72 -15.92
C ALA A 714 -3.03 -4.41 -16.29
N VAL A 715 -2.62 -5.40 -15.51
CA VAL A 715 -1.46 -6.25 -15.80
C VAL A 715 -1.94 -7.69 -15.86
N THR A 716 -1.52 -8.44 -16.88
CA THR A 716 -1.93 -9.83 -17.09
C THR A 716 -0.73 -10.77 -17.21
N GLY A 717 -0.99 -12.07 -17.14
CA GLY A 717 -0.01 -13.12 -17.45
C GLY A 717 0.49 -13.92 -16.24
N THR A 718 1.16 -15.04 -16.52
CA THR A 718 1.61 -16.03 -15.52
C THR A 718 2.73 -15.53 -14.60
N SER A 719 3.49 -14.52 -15.02
CA SER A 719 4.55 -13.88 -14.20
C SER A 719 4.00 -13.29 -12.89
N LEU A 720 2.73 -12.89 -12.85
CA LEU A 720 2.07 -12.37 -11.64
C LEU A 720 1.95 -13.43 -10.53
N ILE A 721 1.72 -14.69 -10.90
CA ILE A 721 1.55 -15.80 -9.95
C ILE A 721 2.81 -16.66 -9.78
N THR A 722 3.76 -16.60 -10.72
CA THR A 722 5.00 -17.38 -10.68
C THR A 722 6.20 -16.62 -10.12
N LYS A 723 6.27 -15.30 -10.29
CA LYS A 723 7.42 -14.47 -9.87
C LYS A 723 7.00 -13.42 -8.85
N TYR A 724 7.80 -13.27 -7.81
CA TYR A 724 7.60 -12.26 -6.78
C TYR A 724 7.81 -10.85 -7.36
N GLN A 725 6.87 -9.95 -7.07
CA GLN A 725 6.94 -8.54 -7.43
C GLN A 725 7.01 -7.71 -6.15
N LYS A 726 7.83 -6.65 -6.11
CA LYS A 726 7.98 -5.80 -4.90
C LYS A 726 6.66 -5.22 -4.40
N VAL A 727 5.72 -4.98 -5.31
CA VAL A 727 4.34 -4.54 -4.99
C VAL A 727 3.57 -5.51 -4.08
N TYR A 728 4.04 -6.75 -3.93
CA TYR A 728 3.47 -7.72 -3.01
C TYR A 728 3.94 -7.55 -1.55
N ASP A 729 4.94 -6.72 -1.25
CA ASP A 729 5.30 -6.38 0.13
C ASP A 729 4.16 -5.61 0.83
N ASN A 730 4.01 -5.79 2.15
CA ASN A 730 3.03 -4.99 2.92
C ASN A 730 3.45 -3.51 2.90
N GLY A 731 2.47 -2.61 2.80
CA GLY A 731 2.69 -1.16 2.82
C GLY A 731 3.20 -0.57 1.50
N GLN A 732 3.43 -1.40 0.47
CA GLN A 732 3.65 -0.93 -0.89
C GLN A 732 2.31 -0.66 -1.58
N PHE A 733 2.26 0.41 -2.38
CA PHE A 733 1.16 0.69 -3.29
C PHE A 733 1.43 0.00 -4.63
N PHE A 734 0.37 -0.28 -5.40
CA PHE A 734 0.55 -0.55 -6.82
C PHE A 734 1.03 0.76 -7.49
N PRO A 735 2.31 0.83 -7.92
CA PRO A 735 2.93 2.10 -8.27
C PRO A 735 2.36 2.65 -9.56
N ASP A 736 2.49 3.96 -9.72
CA ASP A 736 2.10 4.67 -10.92
C ASP A 736 3.00 4.20 -12.09
N ALA A 737 2.35 3.78 -13.19
CA ALA A 737 2.88 3.30 -14.47
C ALA A 737 4.38 2.91 -14.58
N LEU A 738 4.67 1.59 -14.60
CA LEU A 738 5.97 1.09 -15.10
C LEU A 738 5.84 -0.32 -15.73
N THR A 739 6.02 -0.40 -17.05
CA THR A 739 6.12 -1.67 -17.79
C THR A 739 7.57 -1.98 -18.11
N VAL A 740 8.21 -2.82 -17.29
CA VAL A 740 9.59 -3.32 -17.51
C VAL A 740 9.55 -4.83 -17.72
N THR A 741 10.02 -5.31 -18.87
CA THR A 741 10.12 -6.74 -19.18
C THR A 741 11.56 -7.24 -18.93
N GLN A 742 11.71 -8.36 -18.23
CA GLN A 742 13.03 -8.95 -17.92
C GLN A 742 13.64 -9.75 -19.10
N THR A 743 13.15 -9.55 -20.33
CA THR A 743 13.45 -10.42 -21.49
C THR A 743 14.05 -9.70 -22.69
N GLY A 744 14.37 -8.41 -22.59
CA GLY A 744 15.12 -7.67 -23.63
C GLY A 744 14.38 -7.52 -24.97
N THR A 745 13.04 -7.52 -24.96
CA THR A 745 12.23 -7.31 -26.17
C THR A 745 10.87 -6.75 -25.79
N ILE A 746 10.44 -5.70 -26.50
CA ILE A 746 9.07 -5.17 -26.47
C ILE A 746 8.47 -5.37 -27.85
N ALA A 747 7.56 -6.33 -28.00
CA ALA A 747 6.82 -6.58 -29.23
C ALA A 747 5.32 -6.34 -28.97
N ALA A 748 4.70 -5.42 -29.72
CA ALA A 748 3.33 -4.98 -29.48
C ALA A 748 2.51 -4.93 -30.77
N ASN A 749 1.47 -5.76 -30.87
CA ASN A 749 0.59 -5.74 -32.02
C ASN A 749 -0.54 -4.69 -31.82
N GLY A 750 -0.64 -3.70 -32.71
CA GLY A 750 -1.71 -2.68 -32.73
C GLY A 750 -1.29 -1.25 -32.39
N LEU A 751 -1.36 -0.86 -31.11
CA LEU A 751 -1.22 0.54 -30.67
C LEU A 751 -0.49 0.62 -29.31
N LEU A 752 0.68 1.25 -29.29
CA LEU A 752 1.50 1.48 -28.11
C LEU A 752 1.43 2.97 -27.73
N ILE A 753 0.85 3.29 -26.57
CA ILE A 753 0.76 4.67 -26.05
C ILE A 753 1.50 4.76 -24.72
N SER A 754 2.30 5.81 -24.54
CA SER A 754 2.85 6.20 -23.25
C SER A 754 2.69 7.70 -23.03
N ASP A 755 2.43 8.09 -21.79
CA ASP A 755 2.40 9.46 -21.27
C ASP A 755 3.73 9.84 -20.58
N GLY A 756 4.76 8.99 -20.69
CA GLY A 756 6.02 9.14 -20.00
C GLY A 756 7.19 8.46 -20.72
N LEU A 757 8.17 7.99 -19.94
CA LEU A 757 9.44 7.50 -20.46
C LEU A 757 9.39 6.00 -20.80
N LEU A 758 9.57 5.68 -22.08
CA LEU A 758 9.53 4.32 -22.62
C LEU A 758 10.96 3.81 -22.87
N ILE A 759 11.45 2.87 -22.05
CA ILE A 759 12.82 2.33 -22.10
C ILE A 759 12.78 0.85 -22.48
N SER A 760 13.64 0.45 -23.42
CA SER A 760 13.94 -0.94 -23.79
C SER A 760 15.45 -1.16 -23.79
N ASP A 761 15.91 -2.28 -23.21
CA ASP A 761 17.31 -2.74 -23.19
C ASP A 761 17.64 -3.62 -24.41
N GLY A 762 16.99 -3.33 -25.54
CA GLY A 762 16.97 -4.17 -26.74
C GLY A 762 15.81 -3.81 -27.68
N LEU A 763 15.46 -4.74 -28.56
CA LEU A 763 14.56 -4.52 -29.70
C LEU A 763 13.12 -4.09 -29.31
N LEU A 764 12.66 -2.96 -29.87
CA LEU A 764 11.29 -2.45 -29.76
C LEU A 764 10.61 -2.50 -31.13
N ILE A 765 9.54 -3.31 -31.22
CA ILE A 765 8.75 -3.52 -32.44
C ILE A 765 7.26 -3.32 -32.13
N SER A 766 6.57 -2.52 -32.95
CA SER A 766 5.11 -2.60 -33.06
C SER A 766 4.69 -3.09 -34.45
N ASP A 767 3.58 -3.82 -34.57
CA ASP A 767 2.95 -4.10 -35.88
C ASP A 767 1.94 -3.02 -36.32
N GLY A 768 1.91 -1.88 -35.61
CA GLY A 768 1.02 -0.76 -35.91
C GLY A 768 1.56 0.58 -35.43
N THR A 769 0.83 1.26 -34.54
CA THR A 769 1.05 2.67 -34.17
C THR A 769 1.76 2.86 -32.82
N ILE A 770 2.72 3.78 -32.73
CA ILE A 770 3.35 4.24 -31.48
C ILE A 770 3.04 5.73 -31.28
N LEU A 771 2.46 6.10 -30.13
CA LEU A 771 2.16 7.49 -29.74
C LEU A 771 2.80 7.84 -28.39
N ASN A 772 3.52 8.95 -28.34
CA ASN A 772 3.96 9.58 -27.08
C ASN A 772 3.55 11.06 -27.08
N SER A 773 2.69 11.45 -26.14
CA SER A 773 2.26 12.85 -25.94
C SER A 773 1.60 13.09 -24.58
N ASN A 774 1.95 14.19 -23.89
CA ASN A 774 0.97 15.17 -23.39
C ASN A 774 1.53 16.39 -22.61
N ALA A 775 0.86 17.52 -22.86
CA ALA A 775 0.49 18.61 -21.93
C ALA A 775 1.58 19.47 -21.21
N SER A 776 1.61 20.75 -21.61
CA SER A 776 2.30 21.88 -20.94
C SER A 776 3.81 22.04 -21.24
N PRO A 777 4.36 23.28 -21.28
CA PRO A 777 5.29 23.68 -22.34
C PRO A 777 6.79 23.30 -22.21
N ASN A 778 7.19 22.33 -21.36
CA ASN A 778 8.61 22.16 -20.97
C ASN A 778 9.29 20.78 -21.28
N GLY A 779 8.64 19.82 -21.95
CA GLY A 779 9.26 18.77 -22.83
C GLY A 779 10.06 17.56 -22.25
N TYR A 780 9.81 16.35 -22.77
CA TYR A 780 10.57 15.10 -22.53
C TYR A 780 10.68 14.19 -23.80
N GLN A 781 11.41 13.06 -23.74
CA GLN A 781 12.03 12.39 -24.91
C GLN A 781 11.81 10.85 -25.00
N THR A 782 11.97 10.27 -26.20
CA THR A 782 12.08 8.81 -26.45
C THR A 782 13.53 8.43 -26.77
N MET A 783 14.07 7.36 -26.13
CA MET A 783 15.47 6.93 -26.29
C MET A 783 15.63 5.40 -26.29
N THR A 784 16.46 4.86 -27.20
CA THR A 784 17.03 3.50 -27.12
C THR A 784 18.56 3.55 -27.17
N TRP A 785 19.24 2.55 -26.60
CA TRP A 785 20.69 2.37 -26.68
C TRP A 785 21.00 0.96 -27.18
N GLY A 786 21.88 0.84 -28.19
CA GLY A 786 22.34 -0.43 -28.74
C GLY A 786 21.51 -1.08 -29.86
N ASP A 787 20.19 -0.84 -29.98
CA ASP A 787 19.30 -1.54 -30.92
C ASP A 787 18.21 -0.63 -31.57
N PRO A 788 17.65 -1.02 -32.74
CA PRO A 788 16.77 -0.17 -33.56
C PRO A 788 15.30 -0.08 -33.08
N ILE A 789 14.62 0.98 -33.53
CA ILE A 789 13.19 1.27 -33.27
C ILE A 789 12.36 0.94 -34.51
N GLY A 790 11.31 0.12 -34.37
CA GLY A 790 10.44 -0.31 -35.48
C GLY A 790 8.94 -0.23 -35.20
N ALA A 791 8.15 0.23 -36.16
CA ALA A 791 6.68 0.20 -36.12
C ALA A 791 6.07 -0.10 -37.51
N SER A 792 5.19 -1.09 -37.65
CA SER A 792 4.50 -1.36 -38.94
C SER A 792 3.28 -0.46 -39.16
N GLY A 793 3.47 0.85 -39.00
CA GLY A 793 2.40 1.84 -39.07
C GLY A 793 2.88 3.26 -38.71
N LEU A 794 2.15 3.92 -37.81
CA LEU A 794 2.31 5.34 -37.48
C LEU A 794 3.21 5.54 -36.25
N LEU A 795 4.19 6.44 -36.29
CA LEU A 795 5.07 6.78 -35.16
C LEU A 795 5.01 8.30 -34.90
N ILE A 796 4.45 8.72 -33.75
CA ILE A 796 4.32 10.13 -33.37
C ILE A 796 5.09 10.45 -32.08
N SER A 797 5.87 11.54 -32.12
CA SER A 797 6.57 12.18 -31.00
C SER A 797 6.19 13.67 -30.92
N ASP A 798 6.25 14.26 -29.71
CA ASP A 798 5.84 15.65 -29.47
C ASP A 798 7.03 16.58 -29.12
N ASN A 799 8.27 16.08 -29.05
CA ASN A 799 9.44 16.91 -28.67
C ASN A 799 10.81 16.37 -29.11
N PHE A 800 11.21 15.17 -28.67
CA PHE A 800 12.56 14.62 -28.96
C PHE A 800 12.51 13.11 -29.13
N SER A 801 13.17 12.59 -30.17
CA SER A 801 13.33 11.15 -30.40
C SER A 801 14.76 10.85 -30.83
N MET A 802 15.44 9.95 -30.12
CA MET A 802 16.83 9.57 -30.38
C MET A 802 16.99 8.05 -30.52
N ALA A 803 17.55 7.61 -31.65
CA ALA A 803 17.86 6.22 -31.93
C ALA A 803 19.34 6.02 -32.27
N ASP A 804 20.04 5.21 -31.48
CA ASP A 804 21.49 4.97 -31.58
C ASP A 804 21.90 4.17 -32.85
N ASN A 805 20.94 3.63 -33.61
CA ASN A 805 21.23 2.84 -34.81
C ASN A 805 20.25 3.07 -35.98
N SER A 806 18.97 2.67 -35.88
CA SER A 806 17.98 2.91 -36.95
C SER A 806 16.59 3.16 -36.40
N ALA A 807 15.82 4.02 -37.08
CA ALA A 807 14.41 4.30 -36.80
C ALA A 807 13.58 4.09 -38.06
N ILE A 808 12.65 3.12 -38.01
CA ILE A 808 11.97 2.58 -39.20
C ILE A 808 10.45 2.48 -38.96
N ALA A 809 9.64 3.00 -39.89
CA ALA A 809 8.18 2.89 -39.86
C ALA A 809 7.57 2.44 -41.20
N ASP A 810 6.73 1.39 -41.18
CA ASP A 810 5.87 0.93 -42.30
C ASP A 810 4.58 1.77 -42.33
N GLY A 811 4.77 3.08 -42.40
CA GLY A 811 3.72 4.08 -42.33
C GLY A 811 4.29 5.48 -42.13
N LEU A 812 3.63 6.25 -41.28
CA LEU A 812 3.79 7.70 -41.13
C LEU A 812 4.69 8.04 -39.93
N LEU A 813 5.74 8.85 -40.10
CA LEU A 813 6.61 9.27 -38.99
C LEU A 813 6.52 10.79 -38.77
N ILE A 814 6.11 11.19 -37.55
CA ILE A 814 5.86 12.59 -37.15
C ILE A 814 6.62 12.88 -35.84
N SER A 815 7.24 14.07 -35.77
CA SER A 815 7.77 14.64 -34.52
C SER A 815 7.50 16.15 -34.50
N ASP A 816 6.94 16.69 -33.41
CA ASP A 816 6.77 18.15 -33.22
C ASP A 816 8.02 18.82 -32.58
N GLY A 817 9.19 18.17 -32.73
CA GLY A 817 10.49 18.72 -32.32
C GLY A 817 11.68 18.05 -33.01
N LEU A 818 12.71 17.65 -32.26
CA LEU A 818 13.98 17.18 -32.81
C LEU A 818 14.03 15.65 -32.95
N LEU A 819 14.27 15.18 -34.17
CA LEU A 819 14.44 13.75 -34.51
C LEU A 819 15.92 13.49 -34.85
N ILE A 820 16.59 12.60 -34.13
CA ILE A 820 17.99 12.20 -34.38
C ILE A 820 18.09 10.68 -34.48
N SER A 821 18.80 10.19 -35.49
CA SER A 821 19.28 8.82 -35.55
C SER A 821 20.73 8.82 -36.03
N ASP A 822 21.60 8.02 -35.41
CA ASP A 822 23.04 8.00 -35.78
C ASP A 822 23.30 7.18 -37.07
N GLY A 823 22.37 6.27 -37.43
CA GLY A 823 22.40 5.51 -38.67
C GLY A 823 21.28 5.87 -39.65
N LEU A 824 20.19 5.11 -39.65
CA LEU A 824 19.23 5.07 -40.77
C LEU A 824 17.80 5.47 -40.36
N LEU A 825 17.21 6.44 -41.08
CA LEU A 825 15.83 6.91 -40.91
C LEU A 825 14.98 6.56 -42.13
N ILE A 826 13.95 5.74 -41.95
CA ILE A 826 13.06 5.26 -43.03
C ILE A 826 11.59 5.32 -42.58
N SER A 827 10.73 5.86 -43.43
CA SER A 827 9.26 5.90 -43.28
C SER A 827 8.67 5.63 -44.66
N ASP A 828 7.67 4.76 -44.78
CA ASP A 828 7.01 4.48 -46.08
C ASP A 828 6.00 5.57 -46.50
N GLY A 829 5.51 6.34 -45.52
CA GLY A 829 4.50 7.38 -45.67
C GLY A 829 4.99 8.80 -45.40
N THR A 830 4.05 9.75 -45.33
CA THR A 830 4.31 11.19 -45.27
C THR A 830 5.07 11.65 -44.00
N THR A 831 6.35 12.02 -44.15
CA THR A 831 7.09 12.70 -43.08
C THR A 831 6.66 14.17 -43.00
N SER A 832 6.02 14.58 -41.90
CA SER A 832 5.58 15.97 -41.70
C SER A 832 6.37 16.66 -40.60
N MET A 833 7.32 17.51 -40.98
CA MET A 833 8.01 18.44 -40.06
C MET A 833 7.43 19.85 -40.18
N THR A 834 6.65 20.27 -39.18
CA THR A 834 6.44 21.69 -38.85
C THR A 834 7.56 22.11 -37.89
N ASN A 835 8.45 23.05 -38.18
CA ASN A 835 8.35 24.14 -39.15
C ASN A 835 9.47 24.18 -40.22
N ARG A 836 9.04 24.40 -41.48
CA ARG A 836 9.83 24.87 -42.63
C ARG A 836 11.09 24.07 -43.01
N ILE A 837 10.93 23.19 -43.99
CA ILE A 837 11.96 22.92 -45.03
C ILE A 837 11.31 23.09 -46.43
N PHE A 838 12.10 23.47 -47.45
CA PHE A 838 11.65 24.15 -48.69
C PHE A 838 11.20 23.20 -49.86
N ALA A 839 10.23 23.64 -50.70
CA ALA A 839 9.51 22.92 -51.80
C ALA A 839 10.35 22.60 -53.09
N ARG A 840 9.93 21.79 -54.11
CA ARG A 840 8.68 21.64 -54.94
C ARG A 840 8.65 20.24 -55.65
N GLY A 841 7.65 19.75 -56.43
CA GLY A 841 6.28 20.19 -56.82
C GLY A 841 5.79 19.72 -58.24
N ASP A 842 4.47 19.53 -58.43
CA ASP A 842 3.65 19.19 -59.64
C ASP A 842 3.58 17.72 -60.18
N ALA A 843 2.49 17.37 -60.88
CA ALA A 843 1.96 16.00 -61.08
C ALA A 843 1.60 15.63 -62.55
N THR A 844 1.63 14.33 -62.91
CA THR A 844 0.66 13.76 -63.88
C THR A 844 0.57 12.23 -63.92
N VAL A 845 -0.68 11.78 -64.12
CA VAL A 845 -1.20 10.43 -64.39
C VAL A 845 -0.55 9.73 -65.61
N ARG A 846 -0.28 8.41 -65.57
CA ARG A 846 -1.11 7.34 -66.19
C ARG A 846 -0.53 5.92 -66.07
N MET A 847 -1.42 4.92 -66.02
CA MET A 847 -1.13 3.48 -66.09
C MET A 847 -0.61 3.06 -67.47
N HIS A 848 0.19 1.98 -67.49
CA HIS A 848 -0.26 0.76 -68.18
C HIS A 848 0.21 -0.50 -67.44
#